data_AF-A0AAE0KI78-F1
#
_entry.id   AF-A0AAE0KI78-F1
#
_cell.length_a   1.000
_cell.length_b   1.000
_cell.length_c   1.000
_cell.angle_alpha   90.00
_cell.angle_beta   90.00
_cell.angle_gamma   90.00
#
_symmetry.space_group_name_H-M   'P 1'
#
loop_
_entity.id
_entity.type
_entity.pdbx_description
1 polymer ?
#
loop_
_entity_poly.entity_id
_entity_poly.type
_entity_poly.pdbx_seq_one_letter_code
_entity_poly.pdbx_strand_id
1 'polypeptide(L)'
;MHPFSTLTLGIFVAGYITARWDLVTRLYELAIFAWDYGVVSRAAKGFVVLTVVFLVVFLPVERLATQEANLHPRSPGSGISAREQLRRQHDGLMRVFWPADLIKSGLKGVVVGWRNSALDVFVLAILDEVEPRNVQSALKIGTLLRNAPHPVSRIYELCGQSALHVLGLANTPDTVEFDPSWIRVATVPGNRVPSVSCARALSIQVVLFERPLPGRMQYISLNPITLALGDKHGSARQDFPGSGEEDDENEERRRKEKKMQLVEKLKLHSVVKRIPSAKEKALAKIVNQINWAWELEDLLQKNVSRIGTRPKRSLSVSERVVESATTMRDIILVWLWDFVTVYVLPIIKRVFVLGLMSHRIAAELLLRVLEWRARPRYAALKDISATAQQVEIRLQQFCYWPMQYVTLRLRKNDWESVTTSHPDYIRFYNSLWLVANDVIIGIALGSYIIDNSAWVAEEISELLSQYTVEALQSSISWLMGWPAGLKLNNELAAFLGDLFLWVIDYWSSCIDALRPALPHIIWFIGFSSFAGASMPIALFSDLLSILTIHIYSFYLASARIYHWQLNILISLFHLFRGKKHNVLRNRIDSCDYDLDQLLVGTILFTLLFFLLPTVVVFYLNFAIARMAIILLKAVFDTMLSCLNHFPLFALMLRVKDPGRLPGGIRFELRDTQDLGLLDENVSKRPSKTSVIYLKSIPLNFKAMFHQYFQMGNRIRKHYLSPRVVLCLLTGKFVPPLNRKNLYSLQYSMLPARRAGVMEMWDAVNSLPSTARRRSTPVYAPAFANGKKYPGFGGGRARGNGQVIRQPPM
;
A
#
# COMPACT_ATOMS: atom_id res chain seq x y z
N MET A 1 45.65 -19.74 -23.08
CA MET A 1 45.53 -18.50 -23.89
C MET A 1 46.92 -17.98 -24.13
N HIS A 2 47.33 -17.85 -25.40
CA HIS A 2 48.74 -17.73 -25.81
C HIS A 2 49.35 -16.34 -25.50
N PRO A 3 50.62 -16.26 -25.05
CA PRO A 3 51.34 -14.99 -24.80
C PRO A 3 51.51 -14.12 -26.07
N PHE A 4 51.31 -14.70 -27.26
CA PHE A 4 51.35 -13.97 -28.53
C PHE A 4 50.13 -13.05 -28.73
N SER A 5 48.99 -13.35 -28.08
CA SER A 5 47.75 -12.56 -28.19
C SER A 5 47.76 -11.31 -27.31
N THR A 6 48.46 -11.35 -26.18
CA THR A 6 48.63 -10.19 -25.29
C THR A 6 49.67 -9.22 -25.83
N LEU A 7 50.74 -9.72 -26.46
CA LEU A 7 51.75 -8.88 -27.12
C LEU A 7 51.17 -8.15 -28.34
N THR A 8 50.37 -8.84 -29.16
CA THR A 8 49.70 -8.23 -30.33
C THR A 8 48.63 -7.22 -29.91
N LEU A 9 47.87 -7.48 -28.85
CA LEU A 9 46.97 -6.48 -28.26
C LEU A 9 47.75 -5.28 -27.71
N GLY A 10 48.88 -5.50 -27.04
CA GLY A 10 49.75 -4.44 -26.52
C GLY A 10 50.33 -3.56 -27.62
N ILE A 11 50.81 -4.15 -28.72
CA ILE A 11 51.33 -3.43 -29.89
C ILE A 11 50.20 -2.69 -30.62
N PHE A 12 49.01 -3.29 -30.74
CA PHE A 12 47.85 -2.63 -31.33
C PHE A 12 47.37 -1.45 -30.50
N VAL A 13 47.32 -1.59 -29.17
CA VAL A 13 46.93 -0.50 -28.25
C VAL A 13 48.00 0.59 -28.24
N ALA A 14 49.29 0.25 -28.20
CA ALA A 14 50.37 1.22 -28.28
C ALA A 14 50.38 1.97 -29.62
N GLY A 15 50.18 1.27 -30.74
CA GLY A 15 50.06 1.85 -32.07
C GLY A 15 48.81 2.72 -32.24
N TYR A 16 47.70 2.34 -31.60
CA TYR A 16 46.46 3.13 -31.59
C TYR A 16 46.61 4.40 -30.73
N ILE A 17 47.29 4.31 -29.59
CA ILE A 17 47.56 5.44 -28.70
C ILE A 17 48.53 6.44 -29.36
N THR A 18 49.56 5.97 -30.08
CA THR A 18 50.48 6.86 -30.80
C THR A 18 49.84 7.50 -32.03
N ALA A 19 48.99 6.79 -32.78
CA ALA A 19 48.24 7.34 -33.92
C ALA A 19 47.13 8.34 -33.50
N ARG A 20 46.68 8.28 -32.25
CA ARG A 20 45.65 9.17 -31.66
C ARG A 20 46.18 9.91 -30.44
N TRP A 21 47.45 10.32 -30.45
CA TRP A 21 48.05 11.09 -29.35
C TRP A 21 47.27 12.38 -29.04
N ASP A 22 46.63 12.98 -30.06
CA ASP A 22 45.69 14.11 -29.94
C ASP A 22 44.46 13.81 -29.04
N LEU A 23 44.02 12.56 -28.97
CA LEU A 23 42.90 12.16 -28.11
C LEU A 23 43.34 12.06 -26.63
N VAL A 24 44.58 11.64 -26.39
CA VAL A 24 45.17 11.56 -25.04
C VAL A 24 45.45 12.96 -24.51
N THR A 25 45.99 13.86 -25.34
CA THR A 25 46.18 15.27 -24.98
C THR A 25 44.85 15.97 -24.72
N ARG A 26 43.81 15.72 -25.53
CA ARG A 26 42.45 16.24 -25.26
C ARG A 26 41.81 15.68 -24.00
N LEU A 27 42.06 14.41 -23.67
CA LEU A 27 41.61 13.81 -22.40
C LEU A 27 42.31 14.46 -21.21
N TYR A 28 43.59 14.78 -21.37
CA TYR A 28 44.38 15.50 -20.38
C TYR A 28 43.90 16.95 -20.21
N GLU A 29 43.64 17.66 -21.30
CA GLU A 29 43.02 19.00 -21.28
C GLU A 29 41.62 18.99 -20.68
N LEU A 30 40.80 17.98 -20.99
CA LEU A 30 39.47 17.80 -20.40
C LEU A 30 39.56 17.54 -18.89
N ALA A 31 40.58 16.80 -18.44
CA ALA A 31 40.81 16.53 -17.02
C ALA A 31 41.24 17.80 -16.28
N ILE A 32 42.12 18.62 -16.87
CA ILE A 32 42.52 19.93 -16.33
C ILE A 32 41.33 20.90 -16.33
N PHE A 33 40.57 20.97 -17.42
CA PHE A 33 39.34 21.76 -17.50
C PHE A 33 38.31 21.34 -16.44
N ALA A 34 38.11 20.04 -16.23
CA ALA A 34 37.22 19.54 -15.19
C ALA A 34 37.70 19.87 -13.77
N TRP A 35 39.01 20.01 -13.57
CA TRP A 35 39.61 20.44 -12.31
C TRP A 35 39.42 21.94 -12.08
N ASP A 36 39.80 22.78 -13.06
CA ASP A 36 39.77 24.24 -12.97
C ASP A 36 38.34 24.79 -12.85
N TYR A 37 37.37 24.19 -13.54
CA TYR A 37 35.95 24.57 -13.45
C TYR A 37 35.20 23.85 -12.31
N GLY A 38 35.93 23.25 -11.36
CA GLY A 38 35.39 22.64 -10.15
C GLY A 38 34.38 21.52 -10.40
N VAL A 39 34.39 20.90 -11.58
CA VAL A 39 33.50 19.78 -11.94
C VAL A 39 33.83 18.57 -11.08
N VAL A 40 35.13 18.30 -10.86
CA VAL A 40 35.60 17.21 -9.99
C VAL A 40 35.17 17.45 -8.54
N SER A 41 35.26 18.69 -8.04
CA SER A 41 34.80 19.06 -6.68
C SER A 41 33.29 18.88 -6.52
N ARG A 42 32.49 19.30 -7.51
CA ARG A 42 31.03 19.12 -7.50
C ARG A 42 30.63 17.64 -7.62
N ALA A 43 31.31 16.87 -8.48
CA ALA A 43 31.11 15.43 -8.59
C ALA A 43 31.51 14.70 -7.30
N ALA A 44 32.60 15.11 -6.63
CA ALA A 44 33.02 14.57 -5.35
C ALA A 44 31.99 14.89 -4.24
N LYS A 45 31.48 16.11 -4.16
CA LYS A 45 30.38 16.46 -3.25
C LYS A 45 29.13 15.62 -3.53
N GLY A 46 28.76 15.45 -4.80
CA GLY A 46 27.66 14.58 -5.22
C GLY A 46 27.88 13.13 -4.81
N PHE A 47 29.10 12.61 -5.00
CA PHE A 47 29.48 11.25 -4.59
C PHE A 47 29.45 11.09 -3.07
N VAL A 48 29.89 12.08 -2.30
CA VAL A 48 29.81 12.07 -0.82
C VAL A 48 28.35 12.02 -0.38
N VAL A 49 27.47 12.86 -0.94
CA VAL A 49 26.03 12.82 -0.64
C VAL A 49 25.42 11.46 -0.99
N LEU A 50 25.75 10.91 -2.17
CA LEU A 50 25.26 9.59 -2.59
C LEU A 50 25.77 8.47 -1.68
N THR A 51 27.02 8.57 -1.22
CA THR A 51 27.65 7.63 -0.29
C THR A 51 27.01 7.71 1.09
N VAL A 52 26.70 8.91 1.59
CA VAL A 52 25.95 9.12 2.85
C VAL A 52 24.56 8.52 2.73
N VAL A 53 23.84 8.77 1.63
CA VAL A 53 22.52 8.15 1.39
C VAL A 53 22.64 6.62 1.30
N PHE A 54 23.68 6.10 0.65
CA PHE A 54 23.94 4.65 0.59
C PHE A 54 24.18 4.06 1.98
N LEU A 55 24.99 4.71 2.82
CA LEU A 55 25.31 4.25 4.16
C LEU A 55 24.15 4.39 5.15
N VAL A 56 23.35 5.46 5.06
CA VAL A 56 22.27 5.75 6.01
C VAL A 56 20.96 5.04 5.63
N VAL A 57 20.70 4.83 4.34
CA VAL A 57 19.42 4.27 3.87
C VAL A 57 19.60 2.86 3.33
N PHE A 58 20.53 2.64 2.40
CA PHE A 58 20.61 1.36 1.68
C PHE A 58 21.31 0.27 2.51
N LEU A 59 22.39 0.58 3.21
CA LEU A 59 23.12 -0.38 4.04
C LEU A 59 22.27 -0.94 5.20
N PRO A 60 21.50 -0.13 5.96
CA PRO A 60 20.62 -0.65 7.00
C PRO A 60 19.47 -1.45 6.42
N VAL A 61 18.91 -1.03 5.27
CA VAL A 61 17.86 -1.78 4.57
C VAL A 61 18.38 -3.12 4.05
N GLU A 62 19.60 -3.18 3.52
CA GLU A 62 20.25 -4.43 3.09
C GLU A 62 20.52 -5.35 4.29
N ARG A 63 21.03 -4.81 5.40
CA ARG A 63 21.20 -5.60 6.64
C ARG A 63 19.88 -6.11 7.20
N LEU A 64 18.82 -5.30 7.18
CA LEU A 64 17.47 -5.75 7.55
C LEU A 64 16.97 -6.83 6.58
N ALA A 65 17.19 -6.65 5.28
CA ALA A 65 16.73 -7.57 4.25
C ALA A 65 17.48 -8.91 4.27
N THR A 66 18.79 -8.90 4.57
CA THR A 66 19.60 -10.12 4.77
C THR A 66 19.24 -10.80 6.08
N GLN A 67 18.97 -10.05 7.15
CA GLN A 67 18.44 -10.61 8.39
C GLN A 67 17.06 -11.26 8.16
N GLU A 68 16.17 -10.62 7.40
CA GLU A 68 14.89 -11.23 6.97
C GLU A 68 15.08 -12.43 6.04
N ALA A 69 16.04 -12.40 5.11
CA ALA A 69 16.34 -13.52 4.22
C ALA A 69 16.88 -14.73 5.01
N ASN A 70 17.68 -14.49 6.04
CA ASN A 70 18.18 -15.53 6.95
C ASN A 70 17.08 -16.06 7.89
N LEU A 71 16.06 -15.26 8.20
CA LEU A 71 14.83 -15.72 8.87
C LEU A 71 13.93 -16.55 7.94
N HIS A 72 14.10 -16.42 6.62
CA HIS A 72 13.40 -17.13 5.56
C HIS A 72 14.35 -17.89 4.62
N PRO A 73 15.15 -18.86 5.12
CA PRO A 73 16.05 -19.61 4.25
C PRO A 73 15.21 -20.41 3.26
N ARG A 74 15.26 -20.03 1.98
CA ARG A 74 14.93 -20.94 0.89
C ARG A 74 16.08 -21.93 0.76
N SER A 75 16.12 -22.91 1.65
CA SER A 75 16.97 -24.08 1.44
C SER A 75 16.46 -24.81 0.20
N PRO A 76 17.28 -25.02 -0.85
CA PRO A 76 17.02 -26.07 -1.83
C PRO A 76 17.38 -27.39 -1.15
N GLY A 77 16.58 -27.78 -0.16
CA GLY A 77 16.74 -29.05 0.52
C GLY A 77 16.26 -30.16 -0.39
N SER A 78 17.19 -31.01 -0.82
CA SER A 78 16.93 -32.39 -1.22
C SER A 78 16.27 -33.11 -0.04
N GLY A 79 14.95 -32.96 0.05
CA GLY A 79 14.11 -33.59 1.05
C GLY A 79 13.22 -34.61 0.36
N ILE A 80 13.23 -35.83 0.89
CA ILE A 80 12.30 -36.90 0.53
C ILE A 80 10.88 -36.32 0.48
N SER A 81 10.18 -36.61 -0.61
CA SER A 81 8.86 -36.05 -0.91
C SER A 81 7.92 -36.16 0.30
N ALA A 82 7.33 -35.03 0.73
CA ALA A 82 6.28 -35.00 1.74
C ALA A 82 5.11 -35.96 1.40
N ARG A 83 4.96 -36.32 0.12
CA ARG A 83 4.03 -37.33 -0.41
C ARG A 83 4.27 -38.74 0.18
N GLU A 84 5.50 -39.06 0.55
CA GLU A 84 5.92 -40.38 1.04
C GLU A 84 5.82 -40.48 2.58
N GLN A 85 5.97 -39.35 3.28
CA GLN A 85 5.65 -39.25 4.72
C GLN A 85 4.14 -39.18 4.97
N LEU A 86 3.37 -38.46 4.14
CA LEU A 86 1.91 -38.34 4.29
C LEU A 86 1.15 -39.66 3.99
N ARG A 87 1.69 -40.53 3.13
CA ARG A 87 1.05 -41.82 2.80
C ARG A 87 1.18 -42.87 3.90
N ARG A 88 2.11 -42.70 4.85
CA ARG A 88 2.39 -43.67 5.93
C ARG A 88 1.65 -43.41 7.26
N GLN A 89 0.95 -42.29 7.42
CA GLN A 89 0.36 -41.88 8.71
C GLN A 89 -1.19 -41.76 8.71
N HIS A 90 -1.88 -42.57 7.90
CA HIS A 90 -3.29 -42.31 7.63
C HIS A 90 -4.31 -42.83 8.63
N ASP A 91 -3.92 -43.62 9.63
CA ASP A 91 -4.86 -44.10 10.67
C ASP A 91 -4.39 -43.68 12.07
N GLY A 92 -4.92 -42.56 12.60
CA GLY A 92 -4.85 -42.23 14.02
C GLY A 92 -4.10 -40.96 14.47
N LEU A 93 -3.65 -40.08 13.57
CA LEU A 93 -3.07 -38.77 13.94
C LEU A 93 -4.17 -37.77 14.32
N MET A 94 -4.15 -37.29 15.56
CA MET A 94 -5.06 -36.27 16.07
C MET A 94 -4.37 -34.90 16.15
N ARG A 95 -5.02 -33.86 15.62
CA ARG A 95 -4.53 -32.47 15.65
C ARG A 95 -5.35 -31.66 16.64
N VAL A 96 -4.67 -31.08 17.62
CA VAL A 96 -5.28 -30.26 18.66
C VAL A 96 -4.71 -28.86 18.55
N PHE A 97 -5.54 -27.90 18.15
CA PHE A 97 -5.18 -26.48 18.14
C PHE A 97 -5.39 -25.92 19.54
N TRP A 98 -4.33 -25.41 20.15
CA TRP A 98 -4.31 -25.01 21.55
C TRP A 98 -3.80 -23.57 21.73
N PRO A 99 -4.55 -22.68 22.41
CA PRO A 99 -4.08 -21.33 22.74
C PRO A 99 -2.92 -21.36 23.74
N ALA A 100 -1.79 -20.74 23.42
CA ALA A 100 -0.60 -20.73 24.27
C ALA A 100 -0.78 -19.93 25.58
N ASP A 101 -1.66 -18.94 25.56
CA ASP A 101 -1.95 -17.97 26.61
C ASP A 101 -3.19 -18.32 27.47
N LEU A 102 -3.76 -19.51 27.27
CA LEU A 102 -4.91 -19.98 28.05
C LEU A 102 -4.57 -20.03 29.55
N ILE A 103 -5.51 -19.62 30.41
CA ILE A 103 -5.34 -19.68 31.86
C ILE A 103 -5.21 -21.15 32.28
N LYS A 104 -4.08 -21.47 32.93
CA LYS A 104 -3.76 -22.82 33.40
C LYS A 104 -4.05 -22.90 34.88
N SER A 105 -5.19 -23.46 35.23
CA SER A 105 -5.47 -23.89 36.60
C SER A 105 -5.13 -25.38 36.74
N GLY A 106 -4.77 -25.80 37.96
CA GLY A 106 -4.72 -27.23 38.32
C GLY A 106 -6.10 -27.78 38.71
N LEU A 107 -7.16 -27.00 38.52
CA LEU A 107 -8.52 -27.33 38.94
C LEU A 107 -9.18 -28.26 37.91
N LYS A 108 -10.16 -29.05 38.37
CA LYS A 108 -10.99 -29.89 37.50
C LYS A 108 -11.86 -28.99 36.63
N GLY A 109 -11.85 -29.22 35.33
CA GLY A 109 -12.60 -28.38 34.38
C GLY A 109 -13.04 -29.10 33.12
N VAL A 110 -13.86 -28.43 32.32
CA VAL A 110 -14.38 -28.92 31.04
C VAL A 110 -13.74 -28.14 29.90
N VAL A 111 -13.20 -28.85 28.92
CA VAL A 111 -12.58 -28.27 27.72
C VAL A 111 -13.67 -28.02 26.68
N VAL A 112 -13.82 -26.77 26.23
CA VAL A 112 -14.84 -26.34 25.26
C VAL A 112 -14.17 -25.79 24.00
N GLY A 113 -14.78 -26.05 22.83
CA GLY A 113 -14.32 -25.49 21.56
C GLY A 113 -15.05 -26.05 20.34
N TRP A 114 -14.37 -26.07 19.19
CA TRP A 114 -14.94 -26.57 17.94
C TRP A 114 -14.36 -27.94 17.57
N ARG A 115 -15.25 -28.81 17.10
CA ARG A 115 -14.89 -30.10 16.52
C ARG A 115 -14.94 -30.00 15.00
N ASN A 116 -13.78 -29.79 14.37
CA ASN A 116 -13.70 -29.63 12.90
C ASN A 116 -13.76 -30.97 12.16
N SER A 117 -13.22 -32.03 12.77
CA SER A 117 -13.27 -33.39 12.28
C SER A 117 -13.28 -34.38 13.45
N ALA A 118 -13.40 -35.66 13.15
CA ALA A 118 -13.23 -36.75 14.10
C ALA A 118 -11.89 -36.66 14.87
N LEU A 119 -10.82 -36.21 14.21
CA LEU A 119 -9.46 -36.12 14.75
C LEU A 119 -8.88 -34.68 14.71
N ASP A 120 -9.69 -33.68 14.34
CA ASP A 120 -9.26 -32.28 14.33
C ASP A 120 -10.13 -31.48 15.31
N VAL A 121 -9.49 -31.01 16.37
CA VAL A 121 -10.16 -30.33 17.48
C VAL A 121 -9.50 -28.98 17.73
N PHE A 122 -10.34 -27.95 17.89
CA PHE A 122 -9.91 -26.60 18.21
C PHE A 122 -10.36 -26.23 19.61
N VAL A 123 -9.41 -26.07 20.54
CA VAL A 123 -9.69 -25.72 21.92
C VAL A 123 -9.85 -24.21 22.04
N LEU A 124 -10.91 -23.79 22.72
CA LEU A 124 -11.25 -22.38 22.91
C LEU A 124 -11.05 -21.92 24.36
N ALA A 125 -11.59 -22.67 25.32
CA ALA A 125 -11.58 -22.32 26.73
C ALA A 125 -11.57 -23.58 27.63
N ILE A 126 -11.03 -23.43 28.84
CA ILE A 126 -11.24 -24.37 29.96
C ILE A 126 -12.19 -23.69 30.94
N LEU A 127 -13.29 -24.37 31.27
CA LEU A 127 -14.25 -23.93 32.28
C LEU A 127 -14.01 -24.70 33.58
N ASP A 128 -13.49 -24.01 34.58
CA ASP A 128 -13.14 -24.61 35.89
C ASP A 128 -14.38 -24.83 36.77
N GLU A 129 -14.36 -25.89 37.57
CA GLU A 129 -15.39 -26.24 38.57
C GLU A 129 -16.82 -26.45 38.00
N VAL A 130 -16.93 -26.92 36.76
CA VAL A 130 -18.22 -27.21 36.12
C VAL A 130 -18.31 -28.66 35.66
N GLU A 131 -19.50 -29.26 35.77
CA GLU A 131 -19.77 -30.59 35.22
C GLU A 131 -20.03 -30.56 33.70
N PRO A 132 -19.55 -31.56 32.94
CA PRO A 132 -19.67 -31.57 31.48
C PRO A 132 -21.11 -31.60 30.97
N ARG A 133 -22.03 -32.26 31.68
CA ARG A 133 -23.46 -32.34 31.30
C ARG A 133 -24.15 -30.97 31.39
N ASN A 134 -23.80 -30.19 32.41
CA ASN A 134 -24.33 -28.84 32.61
C ASN A 134 -23.79 -27.88 31.54
N VAL A 135 -22.50 -27.99 31.21
CA VAL A 135 -21.88 -27.22 30.11
C VAL A 135 -22.52 -27.58 28.76
N GLN A 136 -22.71 -28.86 28.47
CA GLN A 136 -23.31 -29.30 27.20
C GLN A 136 -24.75 -28.79 27.05
N SER A 137 -25.54 -28.83 28.13
CA SER A 137 -26.90 -28.28 28.15
C SER A 137 -26.88 -26.75 28.01
N ALA A 138 -25.96 -26.08 28.69
CA ALA A 138 -25.77 -24.64 28.62
C ALA A 138 -25.36 -24.15 27.22
N LEU A 139 -24.52 -24.91 26.50
CA LEU A 139 -24.15 -24.63 25.12
C LEU A 139 -25.34 -24.81 24.15
N LYS A 140 -26.15 -25.86 24.33
CA LYS A 140 -27.35 -26.11 23.51
C LYS A 140 -28.42 -25.03 23.70
N ILE A 141 -28.61 -24.57 24.93
CA ILE A 141 -29.59 -23.52 25.27
C ILE A 141 -29.03 -22.11 24.96
N GLY A 142 -27.71 -21.98 24.80
CA GLY A 142 -27.05 -20.70 24.56
C GLY A 142 -26.88 -19.83 25.80
N THR A 143 -26.98 -20.39 27.01
CA THR A 143 -26.80 -19.62 28.27
C THR A 143 -25.39 -19.07 28.42
N LEU A 144 -24.39 -19.80 27.90
CA LEU A 144 -22.99 -19.37 27.84
C LEU A 144 -22.74 -18.23 26.87
N LEU A 145 -23.61 -18.05 25.87
CA LEU A 145 -23.51 -16.99 24.87
C LEU A 145 -24.48 -15.82 25.16
N ARG A 146 -25.11 -15.81 26.34
CA ARG A 146 -26.09 -14.79 26.74
C ARG A 146 -25.42 -13.45 27.02
N ASN A 147 -26.10 -12.36 26.70
CA ASN A 147 -25.57 -10.99 26.75
C ASN A 147 -24.39 -10.73 25.78
N ALA A 148 -24.33 -11.46 24.66
CA ALA A 148 -23.39 -11.14 23.59
C ALA A 148 -23.60 -9.68 23.11
N PRO A 149 -22.52 -8.91 22.88
CA PRO A 149 -22.62 -7.51 22.42
C PRO A 149 -23.20 -7.37 21.02
N HIS A 150 -23.06 -8.41 20.18
CA HIS A 150 -23.41 -8.44 18.77
C HIS A 150 -24.06 -9.81 18.42
N PRO A 151 -24.74 -9.96 17.26
CA PRO A 151 -25.43 -11.20 16.92
C PRO A 151 -24.48 -12.41 16.85
N VAL A 152 -24.88 -13.51 17.49
CA VAL A 152 -24.08 -14.75 17.62
C VAL A 152 -24.04 -15.55 16.30
N SER A 153 -25.05 -15.39 15.43
CA SER A 153 -25.08 -16.04 14.10
C SER A 153 -23.84 -15.72 13.26
N ARG A 154 -23.29 -14.51 13.40
CA ARG A 154 -22.10 -14.06 12.67
C ARG A 154 -20.84 -14.86 13.01
N ILE A 155 -20.74 -15.36 14.24
CA ILE A 155 -19.62 -16.19 14.71
C ILE A 155 -19.60 -17.51 13.95
N TYR A 156 -20.76 -18.18 13.90
CA TYR A 156 -20.92 -19.48 13.26
C TYR A 156 -20.74 -19.43 11.74
N GLU A 157 -21.20 -18.35 11.10
CA GLU A 157 -21.03 -18.10 9.67
C GLU A 157 -19.53 -18.04 9.29
N LEU A 158 -18.74 -17.25 10.02
CA LEU A 158 -17.32 -17.01 9.70
C LEU A 158 -16.40 -18.14 10.15
N CYS A 159 -16.71 -18.80 11.27
CA CYS A 159 -15.98 -19.98 11.76
C CYS A 159 -16.37 -21.28 11.03
N GLY A 160 -17.47 -21.27 10.26
CA GLY A 160 -17.92 -22.36 9.41
C GLY A 160 -18.39 -23.61 10.17
N GLN A 161 -18.93 -23.41 11.38
CA GLN A 161 -19.43 -24.43 12.31
C GLN A 161 -20.78 -24.01 12.88
N SER A 162 -21.66 -24.97 13.18
CA SER A 162 -23.03 -24.69 13.67
C SER A 162 -23.15 -24.52 15.19
N ALA A 163 -22.23 -25.10 15.96
CA ALA A 163 -22.28 -25.05 17.43
C ALA A 163 -20.89 -25.25 18.07
N LEU A 164 -20.77 -24.81 19.32
CA LEU A 164 -19.66 -25.15 20.21
C LEU A 164 -19.92 -26.51 20.87
N HIS A 165 -18.85 -27.27 21.10
CA HIS A 165 -18.93 -28.62 21.65
C HIS A 165 -18.04 -28.75 22.90
N VAL A 166 -18.45 -29.65 23.80
CA VAL A 166 -17.56 -30.16 24.84
C VAL A 166 -16.58 -31.11 24.18
N LEU A 167 -15.29 -30.80 24.31
CA LEU A 167 -14.19 -31.53 23.68
C LEU A 167 -13.54 -32.55 24.61
N GLY A 168 -13.66 -32.33 25.92
CA GLY A 168 -13.18 -33.26 26.93
C GLY A 168 -12.99 -32.62 28.30
N LEU A 169 -12.09 -33.19 29.10
CA LEU A 169 -11.93 -32.87 30.52
C LEU A 169 -10.49 -32.47 30.84
N ALA A 170 -10.37 -31.50 31.75
CA ALA A 170 -9.11 -30.99 32.27
C ALA A 170 -8.89 -31.47 33.71
N ASN A 171 -7.68 -31.95 34.01
CA ASN A 171 -7.20 -32.32 35.36
C ASN A 171 -8.09 -33.33 36.12
N THR A 172 -8.78 -34.22 35.41
CA THR A 172 -9.58 -35.30 36.00
C THR A 172 -8.77 -36.59 36.12
N PRO A 173 -8.85 -37.33 37.26
CA PRO A 173 -8.12 -38.59 37.44
C PRO A 173 -8.56 -39.67 36.44
N ASP A 174 -7.64 -40.59 36.12
CA ASP A 174 -7.77 -41.65 35.10
C ASP A 174 -8.93 -42.64 35.34
N THR A 175 -9.60 -42.59 36.50
CA THR A 175 -10.56 -43.58 36.99
C THR A 175 -11.99 -43.43 36.46
N VAL A 176 -12.28 -42.40 35.64
CA VAL A 176 -13.64 -42.14 35.15
C VAL A 176 -13.71 -42.41 33.64
N GLU A 177 -14.56 -43.38 33.26
CA GLU A 177 -14.84 -43.72 31.86
C GLU A 177 -15.76 -42.68 31.20
N PHE A 178 -15.34 -42.19 30.04
CA PHE A 178 -16.07 -41.20 29.25
C PHE A 178 -16.00 -41.54 27.77
N ASP A 179 -16.71 -40.77 26.94
CA ASP A 179 -16.71 -40.92 25.49
C ASP A 179 -15.28 -41.08 24.93
N PRO A 180 -14.99 -42.15 24.16
CA PRO A 180 -13.64 -42.42 23.66
C PRO A 180 -13.13 -41.35 22.68
N SER A 181 -14.00 -40.41 22.27
CA SER A 181 -13.66 -39.31 21.39
C SER A 181 -13.30 -38.00 22.11
N TRP A 182 -13.37 -37.97 23.44
CA TRP A 182 -12.98 -36.82 24.26
C TRP A 182 -11.48 -36.78 24.51
N ILE A 183 -10.98 -35.56 24.68
CA ILE A 183 -9.59 -35.29 25.00
C ILE A 183 -9.44 -35.19 26.51
N ARG A 184 -8.46 -35.89 27.08
CA ARG A 184 -8.03 -35.67 28.46
C ARG A 184 -6.81 -34.75 28.44
N VAL A 185 -6.91 -33.63 29.15
CA VAL A 185 -5.86 -32.63 29.23
C VAL A 185 -5.39 -32.50 30.66
N ALA A 186 -4.09 -32.56 30.90
CA ALA A 186 -3.51 -32.15 32.17
C ALA A 186 -2.73 -30.84 31.98
N THR A 187 -3.16 -29.80 32.69
CA THR A 187 -2.54 -28.47 32.70
C THR A 187 -1.88 -28.25 34.05
N VAL A 188 -0.55 -28.40 34.09
CA VAL A 188 0.22 -28.11 35.30
C VAL A 188 0.58 -26.62 35.32
N PRO A 189 0.34 -25.88 36.42
CA PRO A 189 0.82 -24.51 36.57
C PRO A 189 2.34 -24.45 36.36
N GLY A 190 2.81 -23.63 35.41
CA GLY A 190 4.24 -23.48 35.08
C GLY A 190 4.69 -24.16 33.78
N ASN A 191 4.02 -25.21 33.31
CA ASN A 191 4.38 -25.84 32.05
C ASN A 191 3.76 -25.08 30.85
N ARG A 192 4.55 -24.76 29.82
CA ARG A 192 4.06 -24.01 28.65
C ARG A 192 3.15 -24.83 27.75
N VAL A 193 3.36 -26.16 27.69
CA VAL A 193 2.61 -27.07 26.82
C VAL A 193 1.71 -27.97 27.66
N PRO A 194 0.42 -28.13 27.31
CA PRO A 194 -0.46 -29.08 28.00
C PRO A 194 -0.10 -30.52 27.62
N SER A 195 -0.20 -31.46 28.55
CA SER A 195 -0.16 -32.88 28.22
C SER A 195 -1.56 -33.33 27.79
N VAL A 196 -1.64 -33.87 26.57
CA VAL A 196 -2.90 -34.20 25.91
C VAL A 196 -2.91 -35.70 25.62
N SER A 197 -3.97 -36.39 26.02
CA SER A 197 -4.18 -37.82 25.73
C SER A 197 -5.59 -38.07 25.21
N CYS A 198 -5.75 -39.02 24.31
CA CYS A 198 -7.03 -39.40 23.71
C CYS A 198 -7.03 -40.89 23.41
N ALA A 199 -8.06 -41.61 23.86
CA ALA A 199 -8.15 -43.06 23.67
C ALA A 199 -8.25 -43.49 22.19
N ARG A 200 -8.73 -42.59 21.31
CA ARG A 200 -8.94 -42.87 19.88
C ARG A 200 -7.75 -42.49 18.98
N ALA A 201 -6.71 -41.86 19.51
CA ALA A 201 -5.59 -41.35 18.72
C ALA A 201 -4.29 -42.13 19.03
N LEU A 202 -3.61 -42.59 17.97
CA LEU A 202 -2.31 -43.26 18.06
C LEU A 202 -1.14 -42.27 18.18
N SER A 203 -1.30 -41.08 17.60
CA SER A 203 -0.33 -39.98 17.68
C SER A 203 -1.06 -38.65 17.81
N ILE A 204 -0.49 -37.72 18.58
CA ILE A 204 -1.11 -36.42 18.86
C ILE A 204 -0.17 -35.31 18.40
N GLN A 205 -0.74 -34.33 17.72
CA GLN A 205 -0.04 -33.13 17.28
C GLN A 205 -0.71 -31.91 17.91
N VAL A 206 0.00 -31.26 18.83
CA VAL A 206 -0.47 -30.05 19.50
C VAL A 206 0.06 -28.85 18.74
N VAL A 207 -0.84 -28.09 18.11
CA VAL A 207 -0.53 -26.85 17.40
C VAL A 207 -0.81 -25.68 18.34
N LEU A 208 0.25 -25.16 18.94
CA LEU A 208 0.21 -23.99 19.80
C LEU A 208 0.11 -22.73 18.96
N PHE A 209 -0.80 -21.82 19.33
CA PHE A 209 -0.91 -20.51 18.69
C PHE A 209 -1.09 -19.42 19.73
N GLU A 210 -0.61 -18.22 19.44
CA GLU A 210 -0.86 -17.03 20.24
C GLU A 210 -2.16 -16.38 19.75
N ARG A 211 -3.08 -16.07 20.67
CA ARG A 211 -4.36 -15.48 20.31
C ARG A 211 -4.17 -14.01 19.93
N PRO A 212 -4.69 -13.58 18.76
CA PRO A 212 -4.68 -12.17 18.42
C PRO A 212 -5.66 -11.40 19.33
N LEU A 213 -5.29 -10.17 19.71
CA LEU A 213 -6.14 -9.28 20.50
C LEU A 213 -7.03 -8.41 19.59
N PRO A 214 -8.37 -8.63 19.55
CA PRO A 214 -9.26 -7.90 18.65
C PRO A 214 -9.36 -6.40 18.98
N GLY A 215 -9.29 -6.04 20.26
CA GLY A 215 -9.26 -4.64 20.71
C GLY A 215 -8.04 -3.85 20.23
N ARG A 216 -6.94 -4.53 19.86
CA ARG A 216 -5.76 -3.92 19.22
C ARG A 216 -5.78 -4.04 17.69
N MET A 217 -6.84 -4.61 17.11
CA MET A 217 -6.97 -4.95 15.69
C MET A 217 -5.87 -5.90 15.20
N GLN A 218 -5.39 -6.79 16.08
CA GLN A 218 -4.50 -7.87 15.68
C GLN A 218 -5.32 -8.98 15.05
N TYR A 219 -4.80 -9.60 14.00
CA TYR A 219 -5.43 -10.76 13.39
C TYR A 219 -4.44 -11.56 12.55
N ILE A 220 -4.78 -12.82 12.31
CA ILE A 220 -4.02 -13.75 11.47
C ILE A 220 -4.74 -13.92 10.15
N SER A 221 -3.97 -13.92 9.06
CA SER A 221 -4.47 -14.14 7.70
C SER A 221 -3.52 -15.05 6.93
N LEU A 222 -4.09 -15.86 6.03
CA LEU A 222 -3.32 -16.67 5.09
C LEU A 222 -2.72 -15.83 3.96
N ASN A 223 -3.44 -14.78 3.56
CA ASN A 223 -3.04 -13.87 2.50
C ASN A 223 -2.51 -12.56 3.09
N PRO A 224 -1.48 -11.95 2.47
CA PRO A 224 -0.99 -10.65 2.91
C PRO A 224 -2.08 -9.59 2.78
N ILE A 225 -2.14 -8.69 3.77
CA ILE A 225 -3.06 -7.55 3.73
C ILE A 225 -2.76 -6.64 2.53
N THR A 226 -3.80 -6.24 1.79
CA THR A 226 -3.68 -5.32 0.66
C THR A 226 -3.81 -3.88 1.13
N LEU A 227 -2.73 -3.11 1.01
CA LEU A 227 -2.73 -1.68 1.39
C LEU A 227 -3.44 -0.78 0.35
N ALA A 228 -3.55 -1.22 -0.90
CA ALA A 228 -4.21 -0.47 -1.98
C ALA A 228 -5.56 -1.11 -2.38
N LEU A 229 -6.45 -0.33 -3.01
CA LEU A 229 -7.70 -0.85 -3.56
C LEU A 229 -7.42 -1.80 -4.74
N GLY A 230 -7.88 -3.05 -4.64
CA GLY A 230 -7.56 -4.15 -5.55
C GLY A 230 -8.09 -4.02 -6.98
N ASP A 231 -8.99 -3.07 -7.25
CA ASP A 231 -9.84 -3.12 -8.45
C ASP A 231 -9.34 -2.30 -9.66
N LYS A 232 -8.14 -1.72 -9.62
CA LYS A 232 -7.72 -0.76 -10.67
C LYS A 232 -7.14 -1.36 -11.95
N HIS A 233 -7.03 -2.68 -12.09
CA HIS A 233 -6.51 -3.26 -13.34
C HIS A 233 -7.59 -3.47 -14.42
N GLY A 234 -8.89 -3.35 -14.09
CA GLY A 234 -9.99 -3.66 -15.03
C GLY A 234 -10.85 -2.49 -15.52
N SER A 235 -11.16 -1.48 -14.70
CA SER A 235 -12.37 -0.66 -14.94
C SER A 235 -12.17 0.85 -15.21
N ALA A 236 -10.94 1.39 -15.14
CA ALA A 236 -10.69 2.83 -15.29
C ALA A 236 -9.78 3.18 -16.47
N ARG A 237 -9.97 2.54 -17.64
CA ARG A 237 -9.25 2.90 -18.87
C ARG A 237 -10.25 3.40 -19.90
N GLN A 238 -10.42 4.73 -19.96
CA GLN A 238 -10.89 5.35 -21.19
C GLN A 238 -9.76 5.24 -22.21
N ASP A 239 -9.95 4.37 -23.19
CA ASP A 239 -9.05 4.19 -24.31
C ASP A 239 -9.00 5.48 -25.13
N PHE A 240 -7.82 6.09 -25.21
CA PHE A 240 -7.51 7.10 -26.21
C PHE A 240 -6.70 6.38 -27.30
N PRO A 241 -7.05 6.53 -28.60
CA PRO A 241 -6.23 6.06 -29.70
C PRO A 241 -5.35 7.20 -30.22
N GLY A 242 -4.02 7.07 -30.18
CA GLY A 242 -3.15 7.93 -30.97
C GLY A 242 -1.68 8.11 -30.57
N SER A 243 -1.18 7.51 -29.49
CA SER A 243 0.25 7.55 -29.16
C SER A 243 0.89 6.18 -29.33
N GLY A 244 2.04 6.06 -30.02
CA GLY A 244 2.73 4.77 -30.24
C GLY A 244 3.17 4.01 -28.97
N GLU A 245 2.91 4.57 -27.79
CA GLU A 245 3.00 3.93 -26.47
C GLU A 245 1.81 2.98 -26.19
N GLU A 246 0.65 3.24 -26.79
CA GLU A 246 -0.54 2.38 -26.68
C GLU A 246 -0.30 1.01 -27.31
N ASP A 247 0.42 0.95 -28.42
CA ASP A 247 0.76 -0.30 -29.08
C ASP A 247 1.72 -1.15 -28.24
N ASP A 248 2.69 -0.54 -27.55
CA ASP A 248 3.62 -1.24 -26.65
C ASP A 248 2.95 -1.75 -25.37
N GLU A 249 2.13 -0.90 -24.73
CA GLU A 249 1.38 -1.31 -23.55
C GLU A 249 0.34 -2.37 -23.90
N ASN A 250 -0.35 -2.24 -25.04
CA ASN A 250 -1.28 -3.25 -25.52
C ASN A 250 -0.57 -4.54 -25.93
N GLU A 251 0.62 -4.48 -26.55
CA GLU A 251 1.45 -5.67 -26.82
C GLU A 251 1.92 -6.35 -25.54
N GLU A 252 2.34 -5.58 -24.53
CA GLU A 252 2.76 -6.13 -23.24
C GLU A 252 1.56 -6.71 -22.47
N ARG A 253 0.39 -6.07 -22.53
CA ARG A 253 -0.86 -6.59 -21.98
C ARG A 253 -1.25 -7.87 -22.69
N ARG A 254 -1.26 -7.89 -24.01
CA ARG A 254 -1.44 -9.11 -24.81
C ARG A 254 -0.42 -10.18 -24.44
N ARG A 255 0.83 -9.83 -24.17
CA ARG A 255 1.87 -10.79 -23.71
C ARG A 255 1.60 -11.30 -22.30
N LYS A 256 1.13 -10.44 -21.38
CA LYS A 256 0.74 -10.82 -20.01
C LYS A 256 -0.53 -11.66 -20.01
N GLU A 257 -1.53 -11.30 -20.80
CA GLU A 257 -2.75 -12.07 -21.04
C GLU A 257 -2.41 -13.41 -21.67
N LYS A 258 -1.59 -13.45 -22.72
CA LYS A 258 -1.05 -14.71 -23.27
C LYS A 258 -0.31 -15.53 -22.23
N LYS A 259 0.47 -14.90 -21.33
CA LYS A 259 1.15 -15.58 -20.23
C LYS A 259 0.16 -16.09 -19.17
N MET A 260 -0.88 -15.33 -18.84
CA MET A 260 -1.95 -15.75 -17.94
C MET A 260 -2.77 -16.90 -18.54
N GLN A 261 -3.16 -16.78 -19.80
CA GLN A 261 -3.78 -17.83 -20.61
C GLN A 261 -2.86 -19.05 -20.72
N LEU A 262 -1.54 -18.86 -20.86
CA LEU A 262 -0.59 -19.98 -20.85
C LEU A 262 -0.53 -20.62 -19.46
N VAL A 263 -0.52 -19.85 -18.38
CA VAL A 263 -0.58 -20.37 -17.00
C VAL A 263 -1.90 -21.09 -16.75
N GLU A 264 -3.01 -20.57 -17.25
CA GLU A 264 -4.32 -21.20 -17.18
C GLU A 264 -4.38 -22.47 -18.02
N LYS A 265 -3.86 -22.44 -19.25
CA LYS A 265 -3.69 -23.60 -20.11
C LYS A 265 -2.76 -24.64 -19.47
N LEU A 266 -1.68 -24.23 -18.81
CA LEU A 266 -0.81 -25.09 -18.01
C LEU A 266 -1.56 -25.68 -16.80
N LYS A 267 -2.45 -24.91 -16.15
CA LYS A 267 -3.35 -25.45 -15.11
C LYS A 267 -4.32 -26.47 -15.69
N LEU A 268 -4.82 -26.29 -16.92
CA LEU A 268 -5.68 -27.24 -17.62
C LEU A 268 -4.92 -28.49 -18.09
N HIS A 269 -3.65 -28.35 -18.49
CA HIS A 269 -2.75 -29.47 -18.82
C HIS A 269 -2.13 -30.13 -17.58
N SER A 270 -2.33 -29.57 -16.38
CA SER A 270 -2.06 -30.32 -15.16
C SER A 270 -3.08 -31.45 -15.08
N VAL A 271 -2.64 -32.65 -15.46
CA VAL A 271 -3.45 -33.87 -15.65
C VAL A 271 -4.25 -34.25 -14.40
N VAL A 272 -3.93 -33.68 -13.23
CA VAL A 272 -4.65 -33.90 -11.97
C VAL A 272 -4.99 -32.56 -11.33
N LYS A 273 -6.17 -32.02 -11.63
CA LYS A 273 -6.78 -30.95 -10.82
C LYS A 273 -7.21 -31.57 -9.49
N ARG A 274 -6.28 -31.62 -8.53
CA ARG A 274 -6.53 -32.15 -7.19
C ARG A 274 -7.68 -31.38 -6.55
N ILE A 275 -8.80 -32.06 -6.32
CA ILE A 275 -9.89 -31.49 -5.52
C ILE A 275 -9.30 -31.23 -4.13
N PRO A 276 -9.31 -29.97 -3.64
CA PRO A 276 -8.72 -29.66 -2.35
C PRO A 276 -9.42 -30.49 -1.27
N SER A 277 -8.62 -31.22 -0.49
CA SER A 277 -9.13 -32.10 0.56
C SER A 277 -9.93 -31.29 1.60
N ALA A 278 -10.87 -31.93 2.29
CA ALA A 278 -11.55 -31.32 3.44
C ALA A 278 -10.55 -30.73 4.46
N LYS A 279 -9.38 -31.37 4.64
CA LYS A 279 -8.29 -30.89 5.50
C LYS A 279 -7.63 -29.60 4.99
N GLU A 280 -7.54 -29.41 3.67
CA GLU A 280 -6.95 -28.21 3.05
C GLU A 280 -7.92 -27.02 3.13
N LYS A 281 -9.23 -27.28 2.94
CA LYS A 281 -10.28 -26.27 3.13
C LYS A 281 -10.46 -25.88 4.61
N ALA A 282 -10.10 -26.75 5.54
CA ALA A 282 -10.23 -26.50 6.98
C ALA A 282 -9.28 -25.41 7.49
N LEU A 283 -8.11 -25.21 6.87
CA LEU A 283 -7.11 -24.25 7.36
C LEU A 283 -7.65 -22.82 7.39
N ALA A 284 -8.39 -22.39 6.35
CA ALA A 284 -9.01 -21.07 6.33
C ALA A 284 -10.05 -20.91 7.46
N LYS A 285 -10.84 -21.97 7.72
CA LYS A 285 -11.80 -21.98 8.84
C LYS A 285 -11.08 -21.91 10.19
N ILE A 286 -9.99 -22.65 10.36
CA ILE A 286 -9.18 -22.67 11.59
C ILE A 286 -8.56 -21.29 11.84
N VAL A 287 -8.03 -20.61 10.82
CA VAL A 287 -7.50 -19.25 10.97
C VAL A 287 -8.59 -18.28 11.42
N ASN A 288 -9.81 -18.39 10.86
CA ASN A 288 -10.95 -17.63 11.38
C ASN A 288 -11.25 -17.99 12.83
N GLN A 289 -11.27 -19.28 13.20
CA GLN A 289 -11.45 -19.71 14.60
C GLN A 289 -10.40 -19.13 15.55
N ILE A 290 -9.13 -19.03 15.12
CA ILE A 290 -8.07 -18.37 15.89
C ILE A 290 -8.37 -16.89 16.13
N ASN A 291 -8.81 -16.16 15.10
CA ASN A 291 -9.14 -14.73 15.20
C ASN A 291 -10.31 -14.43 16.16
N TRP A 292 -11.20 -15.40 16.37
CA TRP A 292 -12.36 -15.29 17.27
C TRP A 292 -12.08 -15.84 18.67
N ALA A 293 -10.96 -16.52 18.89
CA ALA A 293 -10.72 -17.29 20.10
C ALA A 293 -10.74 -16.42 21.38
N TRP A 294 -10.19 -15.20 21.31
CA TRP A 294 -10.13 -14.28 22.45
C TRP A 294 -11.50 -13.75 22.87
N GLU A 295 -12.26 -13.16 21.94
CA GLU A 295 -13.60 -12.60 22.22
C GLU A 295 -14.57 -13.68 22.70
N LEU A 296 -14.50 -14.88 22.12
CA LEU A 296 -15.39 -15.96 22.48
C LEU A 296 -15.05 -16.56 23.84
N GLU A 297 -13.76 -16.72 24.18
CA GLU A 297 -13.36 -17.12 25.53
C GLU A 297 -13.80 -16.09 26.57
N ASP A 298 -13.52 -14.80 26.37
CA ASP A 298 -13.90 -13.74 27.30
C ASP A 298 -15.41 -13.75 27.57
N LEU A 299 -16.21 -14.00 26.53
CA LEU A 299 -17.65 -14.14 26.65
C LEU A 299 -18.05 -15.40 27.43
N LEU A 300 -17.43 -16.56 27.13
CA LEU A 300 -17.70 -17.79 27.86
C LEU A 300 -17.36 -17.61 29.35
N GLN A 301 -16.16 -17.12 29.67
CA GLN A 301 -15.67 -16.92 31.04
C GLN A 301 -16.58 -15.98 31.84
N LYS A 302 -17.06 -14.89 31.24
CA LYS A 302 -18.06 -13.99 31.87
C LYS A 302 -19.34 -14.70 32.27
N ASN A 303 -19.77 -15.70 31.50
CA ASN A 303 -21.00 -16.44 31.71
C ASN A 303 -20.82 -17.77 32.47
N VAL A 304 -19.59 -18.22 32.76
CA VAL A 304 -19.33 -19.44 33.56
C VAL A 304 -20.01 -19.38 34.92
N SER A 305 -19.97 -18.22 35.58
CA SER A 305 -20.61 -18.00 36.89
C SER A 305 -22.13 -18.24 36.91
N ARG A 306 -22.78 -18.29 35.74
CA ARG A 306 -24.23 -18.56 35.63
C ARG A 306 -24.57 -20.05 35.61
N ILE A 307 -23.57 -20.91 35.42
CA ILE A 307 -23.74 -22.37 35.44
C ILE A 307 -23.44 -22.92 36.85
N GLY A 308 -22.59 -22.23 37.62
CA GLY A 308 -22.23 -22.60 38.99
C GLY A 308 -23.15 -22.00 40.06
N THR A 309 -23.28 -22.72 41.17
CA THR A 309 -23.98 -22.30 42.40
C THR A 309 -23.08 -21.40 43.27
N ARG A 310 -22.75 -20.19 42.81
CA ARG A 310 -22.08 -19.21 43.68
C ARG A 310 -23.12 -18.24 44.28
N PRO A 311 -23.37 -18.26 45.60
CA PRO A 311 -24.23 -17.27 46.22
C PRO A 311 -23.56 -15.90 46.14
N LYS A 312 -24.27 -14.91 45.58
CA LYS A 312 -23.84 -13.51 45.67
C LYS A 312 -23.78 -13.13 47.15
N ARG A 313 -22.60 -12.77 47.65
CA ARG A 313 -22.43 -12.15 48.98
C ARG A 313 -23.30 -10.89 49.02
N SER A 314 -24.17 -10.78 50.02
CA SER A 314 -24.97 -9.58 50.25
C SER A 314 -24.07 -8.42 50.68
N LEU A 315 -24.22 -7.29 49.99
CA LEU A 315 -23.46 -6.06 50.25
C LEU A 315 -23.81 -5.46 51.62
N SER A 316 -22.78 -4.98 52.33
CA SER A 316 -22.91 -4.39 53.67
C SER A 316 -23.61 -3.03 53.63
N VAL A 317 -24.27 -2.66 54.72
CA VAL A 317 -25.10 -1.43 54.81
C VAL A 317 -24.26 -0.15 54.65
N SER A 318 -22.97 -0.18 55.02
CA SER A 318 -22.03 0.94 54.84
C SER A 318 -21.57 1.12 53.40
N GLU A 319 -21.38 0.04 52.64
CA GLU A 319 -21.10 0.11 51.18
C GLU A 319 -22.31 0.70 50.43
N ARG A 320 -23.52 0.40 50.88
CA ARG A 320 -24.77 0.87 50.28
C ARG A 320 -24.98 2.39 50.43
N VAL A 321 -24.45 3.00 51.49
CA VAL A 321 -24.52 4.46 51.73
C VAL A 321 -23.46 5.20 50.93
N VAL A 322 -22.26 4.62 50.77
CA VAL A 322 -21.20 5.19 49.92
C VAL A 322 -21.60 5.13 48.43
N GLU A 323 -22.24 4.05 47.99
CA GLU A 323 -22.85 3.98 46.64
C GLU A 323 -23.98 4.99 46.44
N SER A 324 -24.74 5.34 47.49
CA SER A 324 -25.84 6.32 47.39
C SER A 324 -25.36 7.76 47.21
N ALA A 325 -24.16 8.10 47.68
CA ALA A 325 -23.60 9.45 47.57
C ALA A 325 -22.85 9.67 46.24
N THR A 326 -22.20 8.63 45.70
CA THR A 326 -21.59 8.68 44.36
C THR A 326 -22.65 8.66 43.25
N THR A 327 -23.75 7.92 43.44
CA THR A 327 -24.86 7.87 42.48
C THR A 327 -25.58 9.20 42.28
N MET A 328 -25.72 10.08 43.29
CA MET A 328 -26.37 11.39 43.07
C MET A 328 -25.54 12.33 42.17
N ARG A 329 -24.22 12.37 42.35
CA ARG A 329 -23.33 13.14 41.45
C ARG A 329 -23.34 12.57 40.04
N ASP A 330 -23.33 11.24 39.92
CA ASP A 330 -23.44 10.56 38.63
C ASP A 330 -24.79 10.82 37.97
N ILE A 331 -25.89 10.90 38.71
CA ILE A 331 -27.23 11.22 38.17
C ILE A 331 -27.27 12.64 37.61
N ILE A 332 -26.70 13.63 38.30
CA ILE A 332 -26.65 15.03 37.81
C ILE A 332 -25.78 15.13 36.56
N LEU A 333 -24.61 14.48 36.56
CA LEU A 333 -23.73 14.41 35.39
C LEU A 333 -24.40 13.71 34.21
N VAL A 334 -25.15 12.62 34.45
CA VAL A 334 -25.92 11.91 33.42
C VAL A 334 -27.06 12.77 32.88
N TRP A 335 -27.75 13.55 33.71
CA TRP A 335 -28.79 14.48 33.27
C TRP A 335 -28.23 15.62 32.41
N LEU A 336 -27.11 16.22 32.81
CA LEU A 336 -26.43 17.25 32.04
C LEU A 336 -25.91 16.69 30.71
N TRP A 337 -25.31 15.50 30.75
CA TRP A 337 -24.84 14.81 29.56
C TRP A 337 -26.00 14.40 28.64
N ASP A 338 -27.14 14.00 29.18
CA ASP A 338 -28.36 13.73 28.42
C ASP A 338 -28.91 14.97 27.75
N PHE A 339 -28.95 16.10 28.46
CA PHE A 339 -29.35 17.37 27.86
C PHE A 339 -28.44 17.75 26.68
N VAL A 340 -27.12 17.68 26.87
CA VAL A 340 -26.15 17.97 25.81
C VAL A 340 -26.28 17.00 24.63
N THR A 341 -26.46 15.70 24.90
CA THR A 341 -26.53 14.68 23.83
C THR A 341 -27.85 14.67 23.07
N VAL A 342 -28.97 15.02 23.73
CA VAL A 342 -30.31 15.04 23.12
C VAL A 342 -30.61 16.35 22.40
N TYR A 343 -30.14 17.50 22.90
CA TYR A 343 -30.50 18.80 22.32
C TYR A 343 -29.35 19.46 21.54
N VAL A 344 -28.13 19.48 22.09
CA VAL A 344 -27.01 20.22 21.49
C VAL A 344 -26.32 19.42 20.37
N LEU A 345 -25.97 18.16 20.62
CA LEU A 345 -25.30 17.31 19.63
C LEU A 345 -26.05 17.11 18.30
N PRO A 346 -27.39 16.92 18.24
CA PRO A 346 -28.05 16.76 16.95
C PRO A 346 -28.07 18.05 16.13
N ILE A 347 -28.12 19.23 16.76
CA ILE A 347 -28.03 20.52 16.07
C ILE A 347 -26.63 20.65 15.46
N ILE A 348 -25.58 20.43 16.26
CA ILE A 348 -24.19 20.44 15.79
C ILE A 348 -23.99 19.43 14.66
N LYS A 349 -24.51 18.20 14.80
CA LYS A 349 -24.43 17.16 13.76
C LYS A 349 -25.11 17.62 12.47
N ARG A 350 -26.32 18.20 12.54
CA ARG A 350 -27.04 18.68 11.35
C ARG A 350 -26.29 19.81 10.65
N VAL A 351 -25.81 20.81 11.39
CA VAL A 351 -25.00 21.91 10.84
C VAL A 351 -23.73 21.37 10.18
N PHE A 352 -23.04 20.46 10.85
CA PHE A 352 -21.83 19.82 10.31
C PHE A 352 -22.12 19.04 9.02
N VAL A 353 -23.20 18.25 8.97
CA VAL A 353 -23.58 17.50 7.76
C VAL A 353 -23.95 18.44 6.62
N LEU A 354 -24.69 19.52 6.87
CA LEU A 354 -25.00 20.53 5.85
C LEU A 354 -23.73 21.20 5.31
N GLY A 355 -22.80 21.58 6.20
CA GLY A 355 -21.49 22.09 5.80
C GLY A 355 -20.71 21.11 4.92
N LEU A 356 -20.67 19.83 5.32
CA LEU A 356 -20.00 18.78 4.57
C LEU A 356 -20.62 18.54 3.18
N MET A 357 -21.95 18.63 3.06
CA MET A 357 -22.66 18.53 1.77
C MET A 357 -22.37 19.74 0.87
N SER A 358 -22.39 20.96 1.43
CA SER A 358 -22.08 22.16 0.66
C SER A 358 -20.66 22.12 0.09
N HIS A 359 -19.69 21.68 0.89
CA HIS A 359 -18.32 21.45 0.45
C HIS A 359 -18.24 20.37 -0.64
N ARG A 360 -18.97 19.25 -0.50
CA ARG A 360 -19.00 18.19 -1.52
C ARG A 360 -19.55 18.68 -2.86
N ILE A 361 -20.59 19.52 -2.85
CA ILE A 361 -21.15 20.12 -4.07
C ILE A 361 -20.12 21.03 -4.74
N ALA A 362 -19.48 21.91 -3.96
CA ALA A 362 -18.41 22.79 -4.46
C ALA A 362 -17.22 21.99 -5.03
N ALA A 363 -16.81 20.93 -4.33
CA ALA A 363 -15.73 20.06 -4.78
C ALA A 363 -16.07 19.33 -6.09
N GLU A 364 -17.32 18.87 -6.26
CA GLU A 364 -17.78 18.23 -7.50
C GLU A 364 -17.79 19.22 -8.68
N LEU A 365 -18.18 20.49 -8.44
CA LEU A 365 -18.10 21.55 -9.44
C LEU A 365 -16.65 21.79 -9.88
N LEU A 366 -15.72 21.92 -8.93
CA LEU A 366 -14.29 22.09 -9.22
C LEU A 366 -13.69 20.88 -9.97
N LEU A 367 -14.05 19.66 -9.57
CA LEU A 367 -13.60 18.45 -10.26
C LEU A 367 -14.06 18.41 -11.72
N ARG A 368 -15.28 18.86 -12.02
CA ARG A 368 -15.77 18.97 -13.40
C ARG A 368 -14.99 20.00 -14.21
N VAL A 369 -14.57 21.11 -13.60
CA VAL A 369 -13.71 22.11 -14.24
C VAL A 369 -12.32 21.52 -14.54
N LEU A 370 -11.72 20.80 -13.59
CA LEU A 370 -10.41 20.17 -13.77
C LEU A 370 -10.42 19.04 -14.81
N GLU A 371 -11.56 18.34 -14.93
CA GLU A 371 -11.80 17.29 -15.93
C GLU A 371 -12.32 17.82 -17.27
N TRP A 372 -12.53 19.13 -17.38
CA TRP A 372 -13.00 19.73 -18.62
C TRP A 372 -12.03 19.47 -19.76
N ARG A 373 -12.58 19.10 -20.91
CA ARG A 373 -11.83 18.82 -22.14
C ARG A 373 -12.40 19.68 -23.26
N ALA A 374 -11.56 20.50 -23.88
CA ALA A 374 -11.96 21.33 -25.02
C ALA A 374 -12.37 20.50 -26.26
N ARG A 375 -11.73 19.33 -26.46
CA ARG A 375 -12.16 18.29 -27.41
C ARG A 375 -11.95 16.91 -26.80
N PRO A 376 -12.70 15.88 -27.23
CA PRO A 376 -12.57 14.52 -26.68
C PRO A 376 -11.16 13.93 -26.78
N ARG A 377 -10.34 14.39 -27.74
CA ARG A 377 -8.97 13.93 -27.99
C ARG A 377 -7.88 14.71 -27.23
N TYR A 378 -8.19 15.86 -26.63
CA TYR A 378 -7.19 16.65 -25.91
C TYR A 378 -7.05 16.19 -24.45
N ALA A 379 -5.86 16.42 -23.90
CA ALA A 379 -5.54 16.21 -22.49
C ALA A 379 -6.43 17.11 -21.61
N ALA A 380 -6.90 16.60 -20.48
CA ALA A 380 -7.62 17.41 -19.50
C ALA A 380 -6.65 18.36 -18.77
N LEU A 381 -7.16 19.37 -18.07
CA LEU A 381 -6.29 20.33 -17.37
C LEU A 381 -5.36 19.65 -16.35
N LYS A 382 -5.88 18.64 -15.65
CA LYS A 382 -5.13 17.75 -14.76
C LYS A 382 -4.00 16.96 -15.42
N ASP A 383 -4.08 16.73 -16.72
CA ASP A 383 -3.08 15.98 -17.48
C ASP A 383 -1.96 16.90 -18.00
N ILE A 384 -2.16 18.22 -17.93
CA ILE A 384 -1.21 19.24 -18.41
C ILE A 384 -0.39 19.78 -17.24
N SER A 385 -1.06 20.13 -16.15
CA SER A 385 -0.50 20.85 -15.00
C SER A 385 -0.42 19.96 -13.76
N ALA A 386 0.72 20.02 -13.06
CA ALA A 386 0.93 19.30 -11.80
C ALA A 386 0.05 19.86 -10.67
N THR A 387 -0.20 21.18 -10.69
CA THR A 387 -1.04 21.84 -9.68
C THR A 387 -2.51 21.46 -9.82
N ALA A 388 -3.05 21.49 -11.05
CA ALA A 388 -4.41 21.05 -11.33
C ALA A 388 -4.66 19.61 -10.84
N GLN A 389 -3.67 18.74 -11.04
CA GLN A 389 -3.70 17.37 -10.56
C GLN A 389 -3.62 17.27 -9.04
N GLN A 390 -2.73 18.02 -8.39
CA GLN A 390 -2.61 17.98 -6.93
C GLN A 390 -3.91 18.45 -6.26
N VAL A 391 -4.53 19.49 -6.81
CA VAL A 391 -5.84 19.98 -6.37
C VAL A 391 -6.90 18.89 -6.55
N GLU A 392 -6.95 18.21 -7.70
CA GLU A 392 -7.87 17.10 -7.94
C GLU A 392 -7.70 15.97 -6.91
N ILE A 393 -6.46 15.54 -6.63
CA ILE A 393 -6.18 14.48 -5.67
C ILE A 393 -6.69 14.86 -4.27
N ARG A 394 -6.43 16.10 -3.84
CA ARG A 394 -6.90 16.61 -2.54
C ARG A 394 -8.43 16.66 -2.50
N LEU A 395 -9.08 17.21 -3.53
CA LEU A 395 -10.55 17.22 -3.65
C LEU A 395 -11.14 15.82 -3.57
N GLN A 396 -10.56 14.83 -4.27
CA GLN A 396 -11.02 13.44 -4.24
C GLN A 396 -10.83 12.80 -2.86
N GLN A 397 -9.71 13.06 -2.18
CA GLN A 397 -9.47 12.59 -0.80
C GLN A 397 -10.53 13.15 0.16
N PHE A 398 -10.77 14.47 0.13
CA PHE A 398 -11.80 15.12 0.94
C PHE A 398 -13.20 14.58 0.66
N CYS A 399 -13.52 14.27 -0.61
CA CYS A 399 -14.80 13.68 -0.98
C CYS A 399 -14.97 12.22 -0.53
N TYR A 400 -13.86 11.49 -0.35
CA TYR A 400 -13.89 10.07 0.01
C TYR A 400 -13.87 9.85 1.53
N TRP A 401 -13.25 10.74 2.31
CA TRP A 401 -13.19 10.61 3.77
C TRP A 401 -14.53 10.45 4.47
N PRO A 402 -15.62 11.18 4.13
CA PRO A 402 -16.92 10.99 4.76
C PRO A 402 -17.44 9.56 4.57
N MET A 403 -17.27 9.00 3.36
CA MET A 403 -17.67 7.63 3.04
C MET A 403 -16.86 6.61 3.86
N GLN A 404 -15.53 6.77 3.93
CA GLN A 404 -14.68 5.90 4.75
C GLN A 404 -15.01 6.02 6.25
N TYR A 405 -15.32 7.22 6.72
CA TYR A 405 -15.72 7.43 8.10
C TYR A 405 -17.03 6.70 8.43
N VAL A 406 -18.02 6.75 7.54
CA VAL A 406 -19.29 6.03 7.70
C VAL A 406 -19.04 4.52 7.78
N THR A 407 -18.25 3.95 6.86
CA THR A 407 -17.96 2.50 6.88
C THR A 407 -17.24 2.07 8.17
N LEU A 408 -16.28 2.87 8.65
CA LEU A 408 -15.58 2.63 9.91
C LEU A 408 -16.47 2.78 11.14
N ARG A 409 -17.49 3.64 11.07
CA ARG A 409 -18.45 3.80 12.16
C ARG A 409 -19.47 2.67 12.18
N LEU A 410 -19.95 2.23 11.02
CA LEU A 410 -20.81 1.05 10.88
C LEU A 410 -20.09 -0.22 11.36
N ARG A 411 -18.78 -0.34 11.15
CA ARG A 411 -17.95 -1.43 11.70
C ARG A 411 -18.12 -1.61 13.22
N LYS A 412 -18.28 -0.52 13.99
CA LYS A 412 -18.46 -0.61 15.45
C LYS A 412 -19.76 -1.31 15.87
N ASN A 413 -20.69 -1.54 14.94
CA ASN A 413 -21.91 -2.31 15.18
C ASN A 413 -21.71 -3.83 15.03
N ASP A 414 -20.53 -4.26 14.56
CA ASP A 414 -20.13 -5.66 14.42
C ASP A 414 -19.01 -6.02 15.43
N TRP A 415 -18.74 -7.32 15.56
CA TRP A 415 -17.64 -7.86 16.37
C TRP A 415 -16.26 -7.36 15.91
N GLU A 416 -15.33 -7.13 16.85
CA GLU A 416 -14.02 -6.57 16.52
C GLU A 416 -13.13 -7.60 15.79
N SER A 417 -13.36 -8.90 16.04
CA SER A 417 -12.73 -10.03 15.34
C SER A 417 -13.07 -10.12 13.84
N VAL A 418 -13.98 -9.30 13.30
CA VAL A 418 -14.27 -9.25 11.86
C VAL A 418 -13.16 -8.50 11.12
N THR A 419 -12.37 -9.25 10.33
CA THR A 419 -11.13 -8.77 9.70
C THR A 419 -11.32 -8.00 8.38
N THR A 420 -12.51 -8.06 7.77
CA THR A 420 -12.76 -7.53 6.41
C THR A 420 -12.56 -6.01 6.29
N SER A 421 -12.81 -5.26 7.35
CA SER A 421 -12.75 -3.79 7.40
C SER A 421 -11.41 -3.23 7.91
N HIS A 422 -10.46 -4.10 8.30
CA HIS A 422 -9.16 -3.67 8.79
C HIS A 422 -8.32 -2.92 7.74
N PRO A 423 -8.30 -3.33 6.45
CA PRO A 423 -7.63 -2.56 5.41
C PRO A 423 -8.21 -1.16 5.22
N ASP A 424 -9.54 -1.00 5.33
CA ASP A 424 -10.21 0.31 5.24
C ASP A 424 -9.77 1.26 6.35
N TYR A 425 -9.63 0.74 7.57
CA TYR A 425 -9.11 1.51 8.71
C TYR A 425 -7.69 2.01 8.42
N ILE A 426 -6.80 1.11 7.99
CA ILE A 426 -5.40 1.46 7.72
C ILE A 426 -5.31 2.50 6.61
N ARG A 427 -6.10 2.36 5.54
CA ARG A 427 -6.14 3.33 4.43
C ARG A 427 -6.65 4.70 4.87
N PHE A 428 -7.73 4.75 5.64
CA PHE A 428 -8.31 6.00 6.15
C PHE A 428 -7.30 6.78 6.99
N TYR A 429 -6.69 6.13 8.00
CA TYR A 429 -5.70 6.78 8.85
C TYR A 429 -4.41 7.10 8.10
N ASN A 430 -3.96 6.26 7.16
CA ASN A 430 -2.81 6.60 6.31
C ASN A 430 -3.06 7.88 5.52
N SER A 431 -4.24 8.02 4.91
CA SER A 431 -4.62 9.23 4.17
C SER A 431 -4.67 10.47 5.08
N LEU A 432 -5.27 10.35 6.27
CA LEU A 432 -5.38 11.46 7.21
C LEU A 432 -4.01 11.91 7.73
N TRP A 433 -3.15 10.95 8.11
CA TRP A 433 -1.79 11.23 8.59
C TRP A 433 -0.91 11.85 7.50
N LEU A 434 -1.01 11.39 6.25
CA LEU A 434 -0.27 11.99 5.14
C LEU A 434 -0.69 13.43 4.90
N VAL A 435 -1.99 13.73 4.87
CA VAL A 435 -2.47 15.11 4.70
C VAL A 435 -2.05 15.99 5.87
N ALA A 436 -2.17 15.50 7.11
CA ALA A 436 -1.74 16.25 8.28
C ALA A 436 -0.24 16.58 8.24
N ASN A 437 0.62 15.59 7.94
CA ASN A 437 2.05 15.82 7.81
C ASN A 437 2.39 16.74 6.64
N ASP A 438 1.70 16.61 5.50
CA ASP A 438 1.89 17.49 4.36
C ASP A 438 1.55 18.95 4.71
N VAL A 439 0.47 19.19 5.46
CA VAL A 439 0.11 20.54 5.96
C VAL A 439 1.13 21.06 6.96
N ILE A 440 1.58 20.24 7.92
CA ILE A 440 2.59 20.67 8.92
C ILE A 440 3.91 21.06 8.24
N ILE A 441 4.41 20.20 7.34
CA ILE A 441 5.62 20.48 6.56
C ILE A 441 5.38 21.68 5.64
N GLY A 442 4.17 21.80 5.08
CA GLY A 442 3.78 22.90 4.20
C GLY A 442 3.78 24.25 4.89
N ILE A 443 3.29 24.34 6.12
CA ILE A 443 3.32 25.58 6.91
C ILE A 443 4.77 26.00 7.18
N ALA A 444 5.63 25.06 7.58
CA ALA A 444 7.05 25.35 7.81
C ALA A 444 7.76 25.81 6.52
N LEU A 445 7.59 25.06 5.43
CA LEU A 445 8.16 25.40 4.12
C LEU A 445 7.62 26.74 3.58
N GLY A 446 6.32 26.98 3.73
CA GLY A 446 5.65 28.19 3.28
C GLY A 446 6.13 29.43 4.02
N SER A 447 6.24 29.35 5.35
CA SER A 447 6.80 30.45 6.16
C SER A 447 8.22 30.81 5.70
N TYR A 448 9.07 29.81 5.49
CA TYR A 448 10.42 30.02 4.99
C TYR A 448 10.45 30.68 3.61
N ILE A 449 9.61 30.23 2.66
CA ILE A 449 9.54 30.81 1.32
C ILE A 449 8.99 32.24 1.33
N ILE A 450 7.99 32.51 2.18
CA ILE A 450 7.37 33.84 2.29
C ILE A 450 8.36 34.85 2.86
N ASP A 451 9.03 34.50 3.96
CA ASP A 451 9.96 35.41 4.64
C ASP A 451 11.18 35.73 3.76
N ASN A 452 11.60 34.76 2.93
CA ASN A 452 12.76 34.89 2.04
C ASN A 452 12.38 35.09 0.57
N SER A 453 11.15 35.53 0.26
CA SER A 453 10.64 35.51 -1.12
C SER A 453 11.48 36.34 -2.09
N ALA A 454 12.06 37.46 -1.63
CA ALA A 454 12.95 38.29 -2.44
C ALA A 454 14.30 37.60 -2.72
N TRP A 455 14.88 36.92 -1.73
CA TRP A 455 16.12 36.18 -1.90
C TRP A 455 15.95 34.95 -2.80
N VAL A 456 14.89 34.17 -2.58
CA VAL A 456 14.57 33.01 -3.44
C VAL A 456 14.28 33.47 -4.87
N ALA A 457 13.68 34.65 -5.05
CA ALA A 457 13.46 35.23 -6.37
C ALA A 457 14.74 35.55 -7.11
N GLU A 458 15.67 36.22 -6.43
CA GLU A 458 16.95 36.58 -7.03
C GLU A 458 17.74 35.32 -7.40
N GLU A 459 17.80 34.33 -6.51
CA GLU A 459 18.46 33.05 -6.78
C GLU A 459 17.84 32.31 -7.99
N ILE A 460 16.50 32.26 -8.09
CA ILE A 460 15.83 31.64 -9.24
C ILE A 460 16.14 32.43 -10.52
N SER A 461 16.18 33.76 -10.46
CA SER A 461 16.52 34.62 -11.61
C SER A 461 17.95 34.39 -12.08
N GLU A 462 18.91 34.33 -11.15
CA GLU A 462 20.32 34.06 -11.45
C GLU A 462 20.50 32.66 -12.06
N LEU A 463 19.90 31.63 -11.45
CA LEU A 463 19.94 30.27 -11.98
C LEU A 463 19.31 30.18 -13.38
N LEU A 464 18.23 30.92 -13.62
CA LEU A 464 17.57 30.97 -14.92
C LEU A 464 18.46 31.63 -15.97
N SER A 465 19.07 32.78 -15.67
CA SER A 465 20.03 33.44 -16.57
C SER A 465 21.21 32.52 -16.88
N GLN A 466 21.83 31.96 -15.84
CA GLN A 466 23.03 31.14 -15.98
C GLN A 466 22.78 29.88 -16.80
N TYR A 467 21.73 29.11 -16.48
CA TYR A 467 21.52 27.79 -17.09
C TYR A 467 20.66 27.81 -18.35
N THR A 468 19.72 28.75 -18.49
CA THR A 468 18.82 28.78 -19.67
C THR A 468 19.24 29.80 -20.72
N VAL A 469 20.02 30.82 -20.37
CA VAL A 469 20.51 31.83 -21.31
C VAL A 469 22.01 31.61 -21.57
N GLU A 470 22.86 31.90 -20.57
CA GLU A 470 24.32 31.93 -20.74
C GLU A 470 24.91 30.58 -21.13
N ALA A 471 24.52 29.49 -20.45
CA ALA A 471 24.99 28.15 -20.77
C ALA A 471 24.56 27.71 -22.19
N LEU A 472 23.37 28.10 -22.65
CA LEU A 472 22.91 27.80 -24.01
C LEU A 472 23.66 28.66 -25.04
N GLN A 473 23.84 29.96 -24.80
CA GLN A 473 24.61 30.85 -25.67
C GLN A 473 26.05 30.37 -25.81
N SER A 474 26.70 30.04 -24.69
CA SER A 474 28.07 29.48 -24.66
C SER A 474 28.15 28.15 -25.39
N SER A 475 27.16 27.27 -25.22
CA SER A 475 27.13 26.00 -25.95
C SER A 475 26.99 26.23 -27.45
N ILE A 476 26.11 27.13 -27.89
CA ILE A 476 25.89 27.44 -29.32
C ILE A 476 27.12 28.09 -29.95
N SER A 477 27.75 29.05 -29.27
CA SER A 477 28.97 29.70 -29.78
C SER A 477 30.14 28.71 -29.87
N TRP A 478 30.25 27.78 -28.93
CA TRP A 478 31.20 26.66 -29.01
C TRP A 478 30.92 25.74 -30.20
N LEU A 479 29.64 25.50 -30.54
CA LEU A 479 29.26 24.73 -31.72
C LEU A 479 29.53 25.44 -33.06
N MET A 480 29.45 26.77 -33.10
CA MET A 480 29.77 27.57 -34.30
C MET A 480 31.28 27.60 -34.62
N GLY A 481 32.12 27.40 -33.60
CA GLY A 481 33.56 27.19 -33.76
C GLY A 481 33.88 25.76 -34.21
N TRP A 482 34.82 25.09 -33.53
CA TRP A 482 35.22 23.71 -33.80
C TRP A 482 35.01 22.82 -32.55
N PRO A 483 33.77 22.40 -32.27
CA PRO A 483 33.47 21.63 -31.06
C PRO A 483 34.23 20.31 -31.06
N ALA A 484 35.01 20.04 -30.00
CA ALA A 484 35.79 18.81 -29.83
C ALA A 484 36.69 18.44 -31.04
N GLY A 485 37.10 19.42 -31.87
CA GLY A 485 37.91 19.19 -33.08
C GLY A 485 37.13 18.64 -34.28
N LEU A 486 35.81 18.55 -34.20
CA LEU A 486 34.96 18.27 -35.36
C LEU A 486 34.89 19.52 -36.25
N LYS A 487 35.38 19.39 -37.49
CA LYS A 487 35.23 20.44 -38.50
C LYS A 487 33.80 20.40 -39.04
N LEU A 488 32.94 21.25 -38.46
CA LEU A 488 31.56 21.44 -38.90
C LEU A 488 31.51 22.34 -40.15
N ASN A 489 30.34 22.41 -40.79
CA ASN A 489 30.11 23.33 -41.88
C ASN A 489 29.90 24.74 -41.32
N ASN A 490 30.83 25.65 -41.57
CA ASN A 490 30.82 27.00 -40.99
C ASN A 490 29.55 27.80 -41.34
N GLU A 491 29.10 27.76 -42.60
CA GLU A 491 27.93 28.53 -43.05
C GLU A 491 26.64 28.05 -42.37
N LEU A 492 26.42 26.73 -42.32
CA LEU A 492 25.24 26.16 -41.68
C LEU A 492 25.29 26.35 -40.16
N ALA A 493 26.47 26.19 -39.55
CA ALA A 493 26.65 26.40 -38.12
C ALA A 493 26.39 27.85 -37.73
N ALA A 494 26.87 28.82 -38.54
CA ALA A 494 26.60 30.23 -38.36
C ALA A 494 25.09 30.53 -38.48
N PHE A 495 24.44 30.07 -39.55
CA PHE A 495 23.00 30.28 -39.75
C PHE A 495 22.14 29.72 -38.60
N LEU A 496 22.38 28.47 -38.18
CA LEU A 496 21.65 27.86 -37.06
C LEU A 496 21.98 28.55 -35.73
N GLY A 497 23.26 28.91 -35.54
CA GLY A 497 23.73 29.63 -34.37
C GLY A 497 23.03 30.97 -34.20
N ASP A 498 23.08 31.82 -35.22
CA ASP A 498 22.46 33.14 -35.22
C ASP A 498 20.94 33.06 -34.98
N LEU A 499 20.27 32.09 -35.62
CA LEU A 499 18.82 31.86 -35.41
C LEU A 499 18.50 31.52 -33.95
N PHE A 500 19.24 30.58 -33.34
CA PHE A 500 18.96 30.17 -31.96
C PHE A 500 19.40 31.24 -30.95
N LEU A 501 20.52 31.92 -31.17
CA LEU A 501 20.98 33.03 -30.33
C LEU A 501 19.95 34.16 -30.34
N TRP A 502 19.42 34.53 -31.51
CA TRP A 502 18.37 35.55 -31.59
C TRP A 502 17.12 35.21 -30.75
N VAL A 503 16.68 33.94 -30.76
CA VAL A 503 15.55 33.50 -29.92
C VAL A 503 15.92 33.50 -28.44
N ILE A 504 17.15 33.15 -28.08
CA ILE A 504 17.62 33.21 -26.68
C ILE A 504 17.67 34.65 -26.18
N ASP A 505 18.13 35.60 -27.00
CA ASP A 505 18.20 37.02 -26.62
C ASP A 505 16.78 37.61 -26.42
N TYR A 506 15.83 37.22 -27.28
CA TYR A 506 14.42 37.54 -27.08
C TYR A 506 13.87 36.93 -25.78
N TRP A 507 14.25 35.69 -25.47
CA TRP A 507 13.86 35.04 -24.23
C TRP A 507 14.48 35.70 -22.99
N SER A 508 15.75 36.13 -23.06
CA SER A 508 16.41 36.90 -22.01
C SER A 508 15.62 38.18 -21.70
N SER A 509 15.18 38.89 -22.73
CA SER A 509 14.33 40.09 -22.57
C SER A 509 13.00 39.77 -21.87
N CYS A 510 12.40 38.60 -22.14
CA CYS A 510 11.21 38.13 -21.45
C CYS A 510 11.49 37.82 -19.96
N ILE A 511 12.66 37.25 -19.63
CA ILE A 511 13.08 37.00 -18.24
C ILE A 511 13.26 38.31 -17.49
N ASP A 512 13.92 39.30 -18.09
CA ASP A 512 14.13 40.62 -17.51
C ASP A 512 12.79 41.32 -17.20
N ALA A 513 11.82 41.18 -18.11
CA ALA A 513 10.47 41.67 -17.88
C ALA A 513 9.72 40.92 -16.76
N LEU A 514 10.02 39.64 -16.53
CA LEU A 514 9.42 38.82 -15.47
C LEU A 514 10.06 39.08 -14.09
N ARG A 515 11.33 39.49 -14.04
CA ARG A 515 12.10 39.70 -12.80
C ARG A 515 11.37 40.50 -11.71
N PRO A 516 10.71 41.65 -11.97
CA PRO A 516 9.99 42.38 -10.92
C PRO A 516 8.75 41.65 -10.39
N ALA A 517 8.12 40.77 -11.18
CA ALA A 517 6.96 39.99 -10.76
C ALA A 517 7.35 38.70 -10.01
N LEU A 518 8.60 38.24 -10.16
CA LEU A 518 9.08 36.96 -9.66
C LEU A 518 8.99 36.82 -8.11
N PRO A 519 9.29 37.86 -7.30
CA PRO A 519 9.05 37.82 -5.85
C PRO A 519 7.57 37.63 -5.47
N HIS A 520 6.64 38.25 -6.21
CA HIS A 520 5.20 38.09 -5.96
C HIS A 520 4.70 36.68 -6.32
N ILE A 521 5.23 36.11 -7.41
CA ILE A 521 4.94 34.72 -7.80
C ILE A 521 5.44 33.77 -6.72
N ILE A 522 6.66 33.94 -6.23
CA ILE A 522 7.23 33.08 -5.18
C ILE A 522 6.49 33.26 -3.85
N TRP A 523 6.10 34.48 -3.51
CA TRP A 523 5.26 34.72 -2.34
C TRP A 523 3.93 33.98 -2.45
N PHE A 524 3.28 34.00 -3.62
CA PHE A 524 2.05 33.23 -3.88
C PHE A 524 2.28 31.71 -3.79
N ILE A 525 3.41 31.21 -4.30
CA ILE A 525 3.82 29.81 -4.15
C ILE A 525 4.00 29.47 -2.66
N GLY A 526 4.65 30.35 -1.89
CA GLY A 526 4.80 30.22 -0.44
C GLY A 526 3.45 30.15 0.27
N PHE A 527 2.51 31.05 -0.08
CA PHE A 527 1.14 31.07 0.45
C PHE A 527 0.38 29.78 0.13
N SER A 528 0.56 29.19 -1.05
CA SER A 528 -0.08 27.92 -1.41
C SER A 528 0.31 26.76 -0.48
N SER A 529 1.44 26.85 0.22
CA SER A 529 1.94 25.82 1.14
C SER A 529 1.06 25.62 2.38
N PHE A 530 0.16 26.55 2.70
CA PHE A 530 -0.86 26.34 3.73
C PHE A 530 -1.81 25.17 3.41
N ALA A 531 -1.99 24.86 2.12
CA ALA A 531 -2.74 23.69 1.68
C ALA A 531 -1.91 22.38 1.66
N GLY A 532 -0.63 22.44 2.05
CA GLY A 532 0.32 21.33 2.13
C GLY A 532 1.60 21.55 1.33
N ALA A 533 2.72 20.94 1.73
CA ALA A 533 4.02 21.04 1.06
C ALA A 533 3.98 20.52 -0.39
N SER A 534 3.07 19.61 -0.69
CA SER A 534 2.81 19.13 -2.05
C SER A 534 2.39 20.22 -3.05
N MET A 535 1.73 21.28 -2.59
CA MET A 535 1.22 22.38 -3.44
C MET A 535 2.33 23.28 -4.02
N PRO A 536 3.26 23.84 -3.24
CA PRO A 536 4.36 24.64 -3.78
C PRO A 536 5.26 23.81 -4.70
N ILE A 537 5.48 22.51 -4.41
CA ILE A 537 6.25 21.61 -5.27
C ILE A 537 5.58 21.46 -6.64
N ALA A 538 4.26 21.30 -6.67
CA ALA A 538 3.51 21.22 -7.91
C ALA A 538 3.58 22.55 -8.69
N LEU A 539 3.48 23.70 -8.00
CA LEU A 539 3.61 25.02 -8.62
C LEU A 539 5.01 25.26 -9.18
N PHE A 540 6.07 24.88 -8.46
CA PHE A 540 7.45 24.97 -8.96
C PHE A 540 7.67 24.07 -10.20
N SER A 541 7.08 22.88 -10.23
CA SER A 541 7.13 22.00 -11.41
C SER A 541 6.44 22.62 -12.64
N ASP A 542 5.30 23.29 -12.45
CA ASP A 542 4.61 24.00 -13.51
C ASP A 542 5.37 25.27 -13.94
N LEU A 543 5.91 26.05 -12.99
CA LEU A 543 6.77 27.21 -13.24
C LEU A 543 7.99 26.82 -14.08
N LEU A 544 8.70 25.75 -13.71
CA LEU A 544 9.82 25.21 -14.49
C LEU A 544 9.41 24.89 -15.94
N SER A 545 8.18 24.42 -16.16
CA SER A 545 7.66 24.12 -17.51
C SER A 545 7.55 25.37 -18.37
N ILE A 546 7.06 26.45 -17.77
CA ILE A 546 6.84 27.74 -18.44
C ILE A 546 8.20 28.37 -18.75
N LEU A 547 9.10 28.38 -17.75
CA LEU A 547 10.43 29.00 -17.87
C LEU A 547 11.35 28.30 -18.88
N THR A 548 11.09 27.03 -19.22
CA THR A 548 11.93 26.24 -20.14
C THR A 548 11.27 25.96 -21.50
N ILE A 549 10.24 26.72 -21.86
CA ILE A 549 9.49 26.50 -23.11
C ILE A 549 10.35 26.73 -24.37
N HIS A 550 11.29 27.68 -24.33
CA HIS A 550 12.21 27.96 -25.44
C HIS A 550 13.12 26.75 -25.73
N ILE A 551 13.63 26.07 -24.69
CA ILE A 551 14.44 24.84 -24.82
C ILE A 551 13.62 23.71 -25.46
N TYR A 552 12.35 23.58 -25.07
CA TYR A 552 11.44 22.63 -25.69
C TYR A 552 11.21 22.95 -27.18
N SER A 553 11.07 24.23 -27.53
CA SER A 553 10.96 24.69 -28.92
C SER A 553 12.22 24.36 -29.74
N PHE A 554 13.42 24.63 -29.21
CA PHE A 554 14.69 24.30 -29.87
C PHE A 554 14.87 22.81 -30.10
N TYR A 555 14.55 21.99 -29.09
CA TYR A 555 14.55 20.55 -29.24
C TYR A 555 13.59 20.10 -30.35
N LEU A 556 12.36 20.63 -30.39
CA LEU A 556 11.39 20.26 -31.41
C LEU A 556 11.83 20.67 -32.83
N ALA A 557 12.36 21.88 -32.98
CA ALA A 557 12.84 22.41 -34.24
C ALA A 557 14.05 21.61 -34.76
N SER A 558 15.09 21.45 -33.93
CA SER A 558 16.30 20.70 -34.28
C SER A 558 16.03 19.22 -34.54
N ALA A 559 15.16 18.57 -33.75
CA ALA A 559 14.75 17.19 -33.99
C ALA A 559 14.03 17.04 -35.34
N ARG A 560 13.15 17.99 -35.70
CA ARG A 560 12.44 17.97 -36.98
C ARG A 560 13.38 18.15 -38.17
N ILE A 561 14.34 19.09 -38.08
CA ILE A 561 15.36 19.30 -39.12
C ILE A 561 16.21 18.03 -39.28
N TYR A 562 16.68 17.46 -38.17
CA TYR A 562 17.49 16.23 -38.19
C TYR A 562 16.72 15.04 -38.78
N HIS A 563 15.46 14.83 -38.36
CA HIS A 563 14.62 13.76 -38.88
C HIS A 563 14.35 13.92 -40.38
N TRP A 564 14.07 15.15 -40.83
CA TRP A 564 13.86 15.46 -42.24
C TRP A 564 15.12 15.19 -43.07
N GLN A 565 16.29 15.64 -42.60
CA GLN A 565 17.57 15.41 -43.27
C GLN A 565 17.92 13.93 -43.37
N LEU A 566 17.71 13.15 -42.30
CA LEU A 566 17.91 11.70 -42.32
C LEU A 566 17.01 11.00 -43.33
N ASN A 567 15.72 11.34 -43.37
CA ASN A 567 14.78 10.72 -44.31
C ASN A 567 15.16 11.03 -45.76
N ILE A 568 15.54 12.27 -46.07
CA ILE A 568 16.02 12.63 -47.41
C ILE A 568 17.29 11.86 -47.76
N LEU A 569 18.24 11.77 -46.84
CA LEU A 569 19.49 11.04 -47.06
C LEU A 569 19.23 9.55 -47.34
N ILE A 570 18.28 8.93 -46.61
CA ILE A 570 17.85 7.54 -46.84
C ILE A 570 17.19 7.42 -48.23
N SER A 571 16.31 8.35 -48.61
CA SER A 571 15.68 8.34 -49.94
C SER A 571 16.69 8.51 -51.07
N LEU A 572 17.66 9.43 -50.95
CA LEU A 572 18.73 9.64 -51.92
C LEU A 572 19.70 8.46 -51.97
N PHE A 573 19.98 7.81 -50.84
CA PHE A 573 20.75 6.58 -50.82
C PHE A 573 20.05 5.44 -51.58
N HIS A 574 18.72 5.36 -51.52
CA HIS A 574 17.96 4.43 -52.34
C HIS A 574 18.00 4.79 -53.83
N LEU A 575 17.94 6.08 -54.17
CA LEU A 575 18.11 6.57 -55.55
C LEU A 575 19.42 6.06 -56.17
N PHE A 576 20.54 6.11 -55.46
CA PHE A 576 21.82 5.54 -55.95
C PHE A 576 21.82 4.07 -56.23
N ARG A 577 21.01 3.33 -55.48
CA ARG A 577 20.92 1.88 -55.61
C ARG A 577 19.96 1.47 -56.72
N GLY A 578 19.40 2.43 -57.48
CA GLY A 578 18.33 2.17 -58.45
C GLY A 578 17.03 1.75 -57.79
N LYS A 579 16.78 2.22 -56.55
CA LYS A 579 15.63 1.79 -55.73
C LYS A 579 14.73 2.97 -55.36
N LYS A 580 13.44 2.71 -55.21
CA LYS A 580 12.41 3.67 -54.80
C LYS A 580 11.58 3.10 -53.66
N HIS A 581 11.32 3.89 -52.63
CA HIS A 581 10.37 3.50 -51.59
C HIS A 581 8.94 3.72 -52.09
N ASN A 582 8.17 2.64 -52.18
CA ASN A 582 6.77 2.68 -52.59
C ASN A 582 5.89 2.82 -51.36
N VAL A 583 5.39 4.04 -51.12
CA VAL A 583 4.55 4.37 -49.95
C VAL A 583 3.25 3.57 -49.92
N LEU A 584 2.67 3.24 -51.09
CA LEU A 584 1.38 2.52 -51.19
C LEU A 584 1.49 1.05 -50.79
N ARG A 585 2.66 0.43 -51.01
CA ARG A 585 2.91 -1.00 -50.71
C ARG A 585 3.93 -1.20 -49.58
N ASN A 586 4.38 -0.11 -48.94
CA ASN A 586 5.38 -0.08 -47.88
C ASN A 586 6.59 -0.99 -48.13
N ARG A 587 7.15 -0.94 -49.35
CA ARG A 587 8.28 -1.78 -49.79
C ARG A 587 9.25 -0.98 -50.67
N ILE A 588 10.44 -1.54 -50.89
CA ILE A 588 11.47 -0.94 -51.76
C ILE A 588 11.40 -1.64 -53.12
N ASP A 589 11.03 -0.89 -54.16
CA ASP A 589 10.95 -1.36 -55.54
C ASP A 589 12.20 -0.90 -56.33
N SER A 590 12.62 -1.66 -57.34
CA SER A 590 13.60 -1.19 -58.33
C SER A 590 12.95 -0.18 -59.27
N CYS A 591 13.67 0.88 -59.62
CA CYS A 591 13.23 1.91 -60.55
C CYS A 591 14.39 2.27 -61.47
N ASP A 592 14.14 2.29 -62.77
CA ASP A 592 15.14 2.71 -63.74
C ASP A 592 15.19 4.24 -63.74
N TYR A 593 16.34 4.80 -63.34
CA TYR A 593 16.57 6.24 -63.28
C TYR A 593 17.51 6.65 -64.41
N ASP A 594 17.25 7.81 -65.02
CA ASP A 594 18.15 8.39 -66.01
C ASP A 594 19.46 8.88 -65.37
N LEU A 595 20.52 8.94 -66.18
CA LEU A 595 21.87 9.30 -65.73
C LEU A 595 21.89 10.68 -65.05
N ASP A 596 21.13 11.64 -65.58
CA ASP A 596 21.00 13.00 -65.04
C ASP A 596 20.35 13.03 -63.65
N GLN A 597 19.31 12.20 -63.44
CA GLN A 597 18.61 12.09 -62.16
C GLN A 597 19.53 11.48 -61.09
N LEU A 598 20.32 10.48 -61.48
CA LEU A 598 21.32 9.85 -60.62
C LEU A 598 22.43 10.85 -60.26
N LEU A 599 22.90 11.65 -61.21
CA LEU A 599 23.94 12.66 -61.00
C LEU A 599 23.48 13.75 -60.02
N VAL A 600 22.29 14.33 -60.24
CA VAL A 600 21.71 15.35 -59.35
C VAL A 600 21.49 14.77 -57.94
N GLY A 601 20.99 13.55 -57.85
CA GLY A 601 20.87 12.82 -56.58
C GLY A 601 22.22 12.66 -55.88
N THR A 602 23.30 12.47 -56.66
CA THR A 602 24.66 12.25 -56.15
C THR A 602 25.24 13.50 -55.52
N ILE A 603 25.09 14.61 -56.21
CA ILE A 603 25.50 15.92 -55.71
C ILE A 603 24.69 16.30 -54.47
N LEU A 604 23.36 16.14 -54.49
CA LEU A 604 22.51 16.52 -53.35
C LEU A 604 22.78 15.66 -52.10
N PHE A 605 22.96 14.35 -52.27
CA PHE A 605 23.30 13.46 -51.17
C PHE A 605 24.65 13.80 -50.56
N THR A 606 25.69 14.00 -51.39
CA THR A 606 27.03 14.31 -50.90
C THR A 606 27.03 15.61 -50.11
N LEU A 607 26.35 16.64 -50.60
CA LEU A 607 26.12 17.88 -49.86
C LEU A 607 25.40 17.62 -48.51
N LEU A 608 24.22 17.00 -48.53
CA LEU A 608 23.44 16.74 -47.31
C LEU A 608 24.18 15.86 -46.29
N PHE A 609 24.98 14.90 -46.77
CA PHE A 609 25.81 14.03 -45.93
C PHE A 609 26.90 14.82 -45.21
N PHE A 610 27.58 15.74 -45.91
CA PHE A 610 28.59 16.61 -45.28
C PHE A 610 27.98 17.67 -44.36
N LEU A 611 26.72 18.07 -44.56
CA LEU A 611 25.99 18.96 -43.65
C LEU A 611 25.46 18.22 -42.39
N LEU A 612 25.27 16.90 -42.46
CA LEU A 612 24.66 16.10 -41.40
C LEU A 612 25.35 16.21 -40.02
N PRO A 613 26.69 16.16 -39.90
CA PRO A 613 27.36 16.27 -38.60
C PRO A 613 27.01 17.57 -37.87
N THR A 614 26.86 18.67 -38.61
CA THR A 614 26.51 19.98 -38.04
C THR A 614 25.11 19.93 -37.42
N VAL A 615 24.11 19.42 -38.16
CA VAL A 615 22.73 19.29 -37.65
C VAL A 615 22.64 18.32 -36.48
N VAL A 616 23.39 17.21 -36.51
CA VAL A 616 23.42 16.21 -35.43
C VAL A 616 23.90 16.83 -34.12
N VAL A 617 25.00 17.60 -34.15
CA VAL A 617 25.58 18.15 -32.92
C VAL A 617 24.65 19.21 -32.29
N PHE A 618 24.04 20.09 -33.10
CA PHE A 618 23.03 21.04 -32.61
C PHE A 618 21.81 20.32 -32.01
N TYR A 619 21.30 19.28 -32.67
CA TYR A 619 20.21 18.45 -32.15
C TYR A 619 20.59 17.79 -30.82
N LEU A 620 21.77 17.17 -30.72
CA LEU A 620 22.22 16.50 -29.51
C LEU A 620 22.33 17.48 -28.33
N ASN A 621 22.82 18.69 -28.55
CA ASN A 621 22.92 19.72 -27.51
C ASN A 621 21.55 20.02 -26.89
N PHE A 622 20.54 20.33 -27.71
CA PHE A 622 19.18 20.61 -27.21
C PHE A 622 18.47 19.36 -26.68
N ALA A 623 18.77 18.18 -27.22
CA ALA A 623 18.27 16.92 -26.66
C ALA A 623 18.79 16.67 -25.25
N ILE A 624 20.08 16.92 -24.98
CA ILE A 624 20.67 16.79 -23.64
C ILE A 624 20.03 17.80 -22.67
N ALA A 625 19.92 19.07 -23.07
CA ALA A 625 19.27 20.11 -22.26
C ALA A 625 17.81 19.71 -21.94
N ARG A 626 17.07 19.20 -22.92
CA ARG A 626 15.70 18.72 -22.74
C ARG A 626 15.64 17.53 -21.79
N MET A 627 16.54 16.55 -21.91
CA MET A 627 16.58 15.38 -21.04
C MET A 627 16.89 15.76 -19.59
N ALA A 628 17.76 16.76 -19.35
CA ALA A 628 18.03 17.29 -18.02
C ALA A 628 16.77 17.88 -17.37
N ILE A 629 15.98 18.66 -18.12
CA ILE A 629 14.70 19.21 -17.62
C ILE A 629 13.68 18.10 -17.32
N ILE A 630 13.58 17.08 -18.18
CA ILE A 630 12.70 15.92 -17.93
C ILE A 630 13.11 15.21 -16.65
N LEU A 631 14.41 15.03 -16.41
CA LEU A 631 14.92 14.42 -15.19
C LEU A 631 14.56 15.25 -13.95
N LEU A 632 14.76 16.57 -14.00
CA LEU A 632 14.39 17.47 -12.89
C LEU A 632 12.88 17.41 -12.59
N LYS A 633 12.04 17.38 -13.63
CA LYS A 633 10.60 17.16 -13.45
C LYS A 633 10.26 15.82 -12.83
N ALA A 634 10.94 14.75 -13.24
CA ALA A 634 10.75 13.44 -12.62
C ALA A 634 11.11 13.45 -11.13
N VAL A 635 12.11 14.24 -10.72
CA VAL A 635 12.42 14.46 -9.29
C VAL A 635 11.24 15.13 -8.56
N PHE A 636 10.65 16.19 -9.12
CA PHE A 636 9.45 16.79 -8.52
C PHE A 636 8.28 15.82 -8.44
N ASP A 637 8.02 15.04 -9.50
CA ASP A 637 6.94 14.06 -9.54
C ASP A 637 7.13 12.92 -8.53
N THR A 638 8.38 12.46 -8.35
CA THR A 638 8.69 11.47 -7.32
C THR A 638 8.54 12.04 -5.91
N MET A 639 8.97 13.27 -5.66
CA MET A 639 8.76 13.96 -4.38
C MET A 639 7.27 14.10 -4.07
N LEU A 640 6.47 14.49 -5.06
CA LEU A 640 5.01 14.59 -4.95
C LEU A 640 4.35 13.23 -4.66
N SER A 641 4.82 12.17 -5.32
CA SER A 641 4.36 10.79 -5.09
C SER A 641 4.70 10.27 -3.69
N CYS A 642 5.86 10.64 -3.15
CA CYS A 642 6.22 10.35 -1.76
C CYS A 642 5.29 11.07 -0.78
N LEU A 643 5.07 12.38 -0.93
CA LEU A 643 4.20 13.13 -0.01
C LEU A 643 2.74 12.64 -0.03
N ASN A 644 2.22 12.24 -1.20
CA ASN A 644 0.80 11.89 -1.34
C ASN A 644 0.45 10.44 -0.98
N HIS A 645 1.38 9.49 -1.05
CA HIS A 645 1.06 8.05 -1.00
C HIS A 645 2.02 7.21 -0.15
N PHE A 646 2.92 7.84 0.63
CA PHE A 646 3.85 7.07 1.44
C PHE A 646 3.09 6.24 2.50
N PRO A 647 3.38 4.95 2.67
CA PRO A 647 2.69 4.11 3.65
C PRO A 647 3.18 4.40 5.08
N LEU A 648 3.12 5.67 5.52
CA LEU A 648 3.64 6.15 6.81
C LEU A 648 2.94 5.42 7.96
N PHE A 649 1.61 5.33 7.90
CA PHE A 649 0.84 4.71 8.96
C PHE A 649 1.08 3.19 9.00
N ALA A 650 1.18 2.54 7.85
CA ALA A 650 1.51 1.11 7.80
C ALA A 650 2.94 0.85 8.33
N LEU A 651 3.91 1.71 8.01
CA LEU A 651 5.27 1.61 8.54
C LEU A 651 5.30 1.81 10.07
N MET A 652 4.58 2.82 10.57
CA MET A 652 4.42 3.06 12.01
C MET A 652 3.79 1.85 12.70
N LEU A 653 2.73 1.28 12.14
CA LEU A 653 2.09 0.08 12.67
C LEU A 653 3.05 -1.12 12.66
N ARG A 654 3.85 -1.28 11.59
CA ARG A 654 4.83 -2.35 11.48
C ARG A 654 5.87 -2.31 12.60
N VAL A 655 6.29 -1.11 13.01
CA VAL A 655 7.24 -0.88 14.12
C VAL A 655 6.56 -1.03 15.48
N LYS A 656 5.36 -0.47 15.66
CA LYS A 656 4.66 -0.45 16.95
C LYS A 656 4.02 -1.78 17.33
N ASP A 657 3.34 -2.43 16.38
CA ASP A 657 2.63 -3.69 16.59
C ASP A 657 2.54 -4.49 15.27
N PRO A 658 3.48 -5.42 15.03
CA PRO A 658 3.54 -6.17 13.79
C PRO A 658 2.33 -7.11 13.58
N GLY A 659 1.61 -7.48 14.65
CA GLY A 659 0.44 -8.35 14.60
C GLY A 659 -0.79 -7.72 13.93
N ARG A 660 -0.77 -6.40 13.69
CA ARG A 660 -1.84 -5.67 12.97
C ARG A 660 -1.72 -5.75 11.45
N LEU A 661 -0.57 -6.16 10.93
CA LEU A 661 -0.27 -6.24 9.50
C LEU A 661 0.12 -7.67 9.13
N PRO A 662 -0.83 -8.62 9.06
CA PRO A 662 -0.51 -10.00 8.73
C PRO A 662 -0.05 -10.14 7.27
N GLY A 663 1.09 -10.81 7.10
CA GLY A 663 1.69 -11.22 5.82
C GLY A 663 1.54 -12.70 5.51
N GLY A 664 1.21 -13.54 6.51
CA GLY A 664 1.01 -14.98 6.37
C GLY A 664 1.15 -15.73 7.71
N ILE A 665 1.25 -17.05 7.64
CA ILE A 665 1.49 -17.93 8.81
C ILE A 665 2.75 -18.78 8.62
N ARG A 666 3.45 -19.06 9.72
CA ARG A 666 4.60 -19.97 9.80
C ARG A 666 4.31 -21.07 10.81
N PHE A 667 4.65 -22.30 10.45
CA PHE A 667 4.69 -23.42 11.38
C PHE A 667 6.14 -23.70 11.77
N GLU A 668 6.43 -23.72 13.08
CA GLU A 668 7.72 -24.08 13.64
C GLU A 668 7.55 -25.35 14.47
N LEU A 669 8.19 -26.44 14.05
CA LEU A 669 8.24 -27.68 14.83
C LEU A 669 9.23 -27.48 15.98
N ARG A 670 8.83 -27.80 17.22
CA ARG A 670 9.77 -27.93 18.34
C ARG A 670 10.22 -29.37 18.47
N ASP A 671 11.53 -29.57 18.62
CA ASP A 671 12.08 -30.88 18.91
C ASP A 671 11.67 -31.34 20.30
N THR A 672 11.17 -32.57 20.38
CA THR A 672 10.65 -33.21 21.59
C THR A 672 11.73 -33.54 22.63
N GLN A 673 13.00 -33.31 22.33
CA GLN A 673 14.13 -33.64 23.21
C GLN A 673 14.23 -32.68 24.43
N ASP A 674 13.79 -31.42 24.28
CA ASP A 674 13.83 -30.43 25.37
C ASP A 674 12.77 -30.66 26.47
N LEU A 675 11.73 -31.48 26.21
CA LEU A 675 10.69 -31.80 27.20
C LEU A 675 11.03 -33.00 28.10
N GLY A 676 12.02 -33.82 27.72
CA GLY A 676 12.35 -35.08 28.40
C GLY A 676 13.19 -34.92 29.68
N LEU A 677 13.69 -33.72 29.99
CA LEU A 677 14.57 -33.47 31.14
C LEU A 677 13.84 -33.11 32.44
N LEU A 678 12.50 -33.13 32.46
CA LEU A 678 11.71 -32.67 33.61
C LEU A 678 10.72 -33.69 34.18
N ASP A 679 10.66 -34.93 33.68
CA ASP A 679 9.63 -35.88 34.13
C ASP A 679 10.12 -37.34 34.14
N GLU A 680 10.87 -37.72 35.19
CA GLU A 680 11.33 -39.12 35.38
C GLU A 680 10.26 -40.07 35.98
N ASN A 681 9.06 -39.59 36.35
CA ASN A 681 8.15 -40.35 37.21
C ASN A 681 6.80 -40.81 36.61
N VAL A 682 6.64 -40.87 35.28
CA VAL A 682 5.39 -41.40 34.68
C VAL A 682 5.65 -42.58 33.74
N SER A 683 5.50 -43.79 34.29
CA SER A 683 5.58 -45.10 33.63
C SER A 683 4.33 -45.46 32.79
N LYS A 684 3.84 -44.54 31.97
CA LYS A 684 2.86 -44.85 30.89
C LYS A 684 3.35 -44.20 29.61
N ARG A 685 3.66 -45.01 28.59
CA ARG A 685 4.09 -44.54 27.25
C ARG A 685 3.20 -43.37 26.80
N PRO A 686 3.68 -42.10 26.84
CA PRO A 686 2.88 -41.02 26.30
C PRO A 686 2.77 -41.26 24.79
N SER A 687 1.55 -41.22 24.25
CA SER A 687 1.33 -41.15 22.81
C SER A 687 2.31 -40.14 22.22
N LYS A 688 3.07 -40.52 21.18
CA LYS A 688 4.11 -39.69 20.57
C LYS A 688 3.51 -38.31 20.24
N THR A 689 3.82 -37.32 21.08
CA THR A 689 3.20 -35.99 21.01
C THR A 689 4.18 -35.06 20.31
N SER A 690 3.78 -34.54 19.15
CA SER A 690 4.55 -33.52 18.43
C SER A 690 3.99 -32.13 18.73
N VAL A 691 4.87 -31.17 18.99
CA VAL A 691 4.47 -29.78 19.31
C VAL A 691 4.87 -28.85 18.18
N ILE A 692 3.90 -28.13 17.62
CA ILE A 692 4.11 -27.15 16.55
C ILE A 692 3.65 -25.79 17.03
N TYR A 693 4.45 -24.75 16.80
CA TYR A 693 4.04 -23.36 16.97
C TYR A 693 3.53 -22.79 15.65
N LEU A 694 2.31 -22.24 15.66
CA LEU A 694 1.76 -21.40 14.60
C LEU A 694 2.03 -19.94 14.98
N LYS A 695 2.90 -19.28 14.20
CA LYS A 695 3.22 -17.86 14.35
C LYS A 695 2.70 -17.06 13.16
N SER A 696 2.20 -15.84 13.39
CA SER A 696 1.88 -14.91 12.31
C SER A 696 3.17 -14.28 11.78
N ILE A 697 3.36 -14.32 10.47
CA ILE A 697 4.41 -13.54 9.81
C ILE A 697 3.83 -12.17 9.48
N PRO A 698 4.44 -11.08 9.93
CA PRO A 698 4.00 -9.73 9.57
C PRO A 698 4.37 -9.37 8.12
N LEU A 699 3.72 -8.35 7.57
CA LEU A 699 3.88 -7.93 6.18
C LEU A 699 5.33 -7.50 5.87
N ASN A 700 5.90 -8.03 4.79
CA ASN A 700 7.27 -7.70 4.37
C ASN A 700 7.36 -6.24 3.84
N PHE A 701 8.46 -5.54 4.14
CA PHE A 701 8.74 -4.19 3.62
C PHE A 701 8.63 -4.11 2.10
N LYS A 702 9.14 -5.11 1.37
CA LYS A 702 9.03 -5.16 -0.10
C LYS A 702 7.58 -5.18 -0.58
N ALA A 703 6.68 -5.81 0.17
CA ALA A 703 5.26 -5.83 -0.13
C ALA A 703 4.60 -4.47 0.15
N MET A 704 5.01 -3.75 1.21
CA MET A 704 4.53 -2.40 1.51
C MET A 704 4.92 -1.39 0.42
N PHE A 705 6.15 -1.45 -0.07
CA PHE A 705 6.65 -0.55 -1.12
C PHE A 705 6.49 -1.10 -2.55
N HIS A 706 5.72 -2.18 -2.73
CA HIS A 706 5.62 -2.86 -4.02
C HIS A 706 5.20 -1.92 -5.16
N GLN A 707 4.31 -0.97 -4.88
CA GLN A 707 3.82 -0.03 -5.88
C GLN A 707 4.86 1.03 -6.27
N TYR A 708 5.74 1.44 -5.37
CA TYR A 708 6.89 2.32 -5.67
C TYR A 708 7.91 1.60 -6.56
N PHE A 709 8.21 0.33 -6.25
CA PHE A 709 9.07 -0.49 -7.12
C PHE A 709 8.45 -0.71 -8.50
N GLN A 710 7.13 -0.85 -8.60
CA GLN A 710 6.44 -0.90 -9.89
C GLN A 710 6.57 0.41 -10.66
N MET A 711 6.36 1.56 -10.00
CA MET A 711 6.53 2.89 -10.61
C MET A 711 7.96 3.12 -11.10
N GLY A 712 8.96 2.87 -10.27
CA GLY A 712 10.37 2.99 -10.65
C GLY A 712 10.73 2.07 -11.83
N ASN A 713 10.20 0.84 -11.85
CA ASN A 713 10.37 -0.05 -13.00
C ASN A 713 9.70 0.47 -14.27
N ARG A 714 8.53 1.13 -14.18
CA ARG A 714 7.88 1.77 -15.34
C ARG A 714 8.69 2.93 -15.89
N ILE A 715 9.17 3.82 -15.02
CA ILE A 715 10.02 4.97 -15.41
C ILE A 715 11.29 4.46 -16.08
N ARG A 716 11.98 3.50 -15.44
CA ARG A 716 13.20 2.90 -15.97
C ARG A 716 12.95 2.26 -17.33
N LYS A 717 11.87 1.49 -17.47
CA LYS A 717 11.54 0.82 -18.73
C LYS A 717 11.23 1.81 -19.85
N HIS A 718 10.57 2.94 -19.55
CA HIS A 718 10.21 3.95 -20.53
C HIS A 718 11.46 4.67 -21.07
N TYR A 719 12.21 5.32 -20.18
CA TYR A 719 13.33 6.18 -20.57
C TYR A 719 14.57 5.41 -21.02
N LEU A 720 14.79 4.18 -20.52
CA LEU A 720 15.87 3.30 -20.98
C LEU A 720 15.40 2.29 -22.04
N SER A 721 14.23 2.49 -22.67
CA SER A 721 13.78 1.60 -23.73
C SER A 721 14.65 1.74 -24.99
N PRO A 722 14.92 0.64 -25.72
CA PRO A 722 15.58 0.70 -27.02
C PRO A 722 14.83 1.59 -28.02
N ARG A 723 13.51 1.75 -27.86
CA ARG A 723 12.67 2.63 -28.68
C ARG A 723 12.98 4.10 -28.45
N VAL A 724 13.09 4.56 -27.20
CA VAL A 724 13.49 5.95 -26.91
C VAL A 724 14.89 6.23 -27.44
N VAL A 725 15.82 5.28 -27.29
CA VAL A 725 17.16 5.39 -27.89
C VAL A 725 17.06 5.46 -29.42
N LEU A 726 16.24 4.63 -30.06
CA LEU A 726 16.03 4.67 -31.51
C LEU A 726 15.31 5.95 -31.98
N CYS A 727 14.36 6.48 -31.20
CA CYS A 727 13.74 7.77 -31.44
C CYS A 727 14.78 8.90 -31.38
N LEU A 728 15.62 8.90 -30.34
CA LEU A 728 16.72 9.85 -30.22
C LEU A 728 17.70 9.75 -31.40
N LEU A 729 18.06 8.53 -31.82
CA LEU A 729 18.95 8.28 -32.96
C LEU A 729 18.32 8.64 -34.32
N THR A 730 17.00 8.64 -34.44
CA THR A 730 16.29 8.95 -35.69
C THR A 730 15.73 10.38 -35.72
N GLY A 731 15.95 11.18 -34.67
CA GLY A 731 15.36 12.52 -34.54
C GLY A 731 13.84 12.51 -34.34
N LYS A 732 13.24 11.35 -34.07
CA LYS A 732 11.82 11.26 -33.75
C LYS A 732 11.60 11.79 -32.34
N PHE A 733 10.50 12.50 -32.15
CA PHE A 733 10.13 13.07 -30.87
C PHE A 733 10.08 11.99 -29.78
N VAL A 734 10.79 12.22 -28.66
CA VAL A 734 10.67 11.37 -27.48
C VAL A 734 9.35 11.67 -26.80
N PRO A 735 8.39 10.74 -26.77
CA PRO A 735 7.10 11.00 -26.17
C PRO A 735 7.28 11.21 -24.65
N PRO A 736 6.75 12.31 -24.08
CA PRO A 736 6.78 12.52 -22.64
C PRO A 736 5.92 11.44 -21.98
N LEU A 737 6.46 10.84 -20.93
CA LEU A 737 5.79 9.76 -20.21
C LEU A 737 4.42 10.25 -19.73
N ASN A 738 3.35 9.58 -20.16
CA ASN A 738 2.00 10.03 -19.89
C ASN A 738 1.77 10.13 -18.38
N ARG A 739 1.44 11.35 -17.91
CA ARG A 739 1.22 11.68 -16.50
C ARG A 739 0.24 10.72 -15.83
N LYS A 740 -0.82 10.29 -16.53
CA LYS A 740 -1.78 9.28 -16.02
C LYS A 740 -1.12 7.99 -15.53
N ASN A 741 -0.09 7.53 -16.22
CA ASN A 741 0.61 6.28 -15.91
C ASN A 741 1.56 6.44 -14.72
N LEU A 742 2.26 7.56 -14.60
CA LEU A 742 3.09 7.93 -13.44
C LEU A 742 2.26 8.05 -12.17
N TYR A 743 1.16 8.77 -12.27
CA TYR A 743 0.36 9.14 -11.10
C TYR A 743 -0.73 8.13 -10.77
N SER A 744 -0.88 7.06 -11.56
CA SER A 744 -1.72 5.90 -11.21
C SER A 744 -1.46 5.37 -9.79
N LEU A 745 -0.25 5.56 -9.27
CA LEU A 745 0.12 5.28 -7.89
C LEU A 745 -0.63 6.17 -6.88
N GLN A 746 -0.65 7.49 -7.11
CA GLN A 746 -1.30 8.48 -6.24
C GLN A 746 -2.81 8.23 -6.16
N TYR A 747 -3.41 7.70 -7.22
CA TYR A 747 -4.83 7.33 -7.23
C TYR A 747 -5.10 5.97 -6.58
N SER A 748 -4.11 5.14 -6.25
CA SER A 748 -4.35 3.74 -5.85
C SER A 748 -5.11 3.56 -4.52
N MET A 749 -5.16 4.60 -3.68
CA MET A 749 -5.93 4.65 -2.43
C MET A 749 -7.36 5.17 -2.61
N LEU A 750 -7.67 5.75 -3.77
CA LEU A 750 -8.96 6.35 -4.07
C LEU A 750 -9.84 5.38 -4.88
N PRO A 751 -11.16 5.37 -4.68
CA PRO A 751 -12.06 4.52 -5.44
C PRO A 751 -12.03 4.86 -6.94
N ALA A 752 -12.21 3.86 -7.81
CA ALA A 752 -12.21 4.07 -9.26
C ALA A 752 -13.45 4.84 -9.72
N ARG A 753 -14.60 4.60 -9.08
CA ARG A 753 -15.83 5.37 -9.25
C ARG A 753 -15.99 6.30 -8.06
N ARG A 754 -16.15 7.60 -8.31
CA ARG A 754 -16.48 8.59 -7.27
C ARG A 754 -17.90 8.32 -6.75
N ALA A 755 -18.07 8.36 -5.43
CA ALA A 755 -19.38 8.25 -4.81
C ALA A 755 -20.25 9.47 -5.16
N GLY A 756 -21.52 9.24 -5.48
CA GLY A 756 -22.45 10.33 -5.81
C GLY A 756 -22.73 11.26 -4.62
N VAL A 757 -23.18 12.49 -4.89
CA VAL A 757 -23.57 13.43 -3.80
C VAL A 757 -24.74 12.86 -2.99
N MET A 758 -25.76 12.31 -3.67
CA MET A 758 -26.89 11.65 -3.00
C MET A 758 -26.47 10.38 -2.26
N GLU A 759 -25.56 9.60 -2.83
CA GLU A 759 -25.02 8.40 -2.20
C GLU A 759 -24.30 8.73 -0.88
N MET A 760 -23.59 9.87 -0.84
CA MET A 760 -22.98 10.38 0.39
C MET A 760 -24.01 10.89 1.41
N TRP A 761 -25.07 11.56 0.94
CA TRP A 761 -26.18 11.99 1.79
C TRP A 761 -26.84 10.79 2.49
N ASP A 762 -27.16 9.76 1.72
CA ASP A 762 -27.78 8.53 2.23
C ASP A 762 -26.84 7.81 3.21
N ALA A 763 -25.56 7.69 2.88
CA ALA A 763 -24.56 7.07 3.75
C ALA A 763 -24.42 7.81 5.09
N VAL A 764 -24.33 9.14 5.09
CA VAL A 764 -24.17 9.94 6.32
C VAL A 764 -25.45 9.90 7.17
N ASN A 765 -26.63 9.84 6.55
CA ASN A 765 -27.91 9.72 7.25
C ASN A 765 -28.22 8.30 7.74
N SER A 766 -27.64 7.27 7.12
CA SER A 766 -27.76 5.87 7.56
C SER A 766 -27.04 5.58 8.88
N LEU A 767 -26.16 6.48 9.34
CA LEU A 767 -25.48 6.32 10.61
C LEU A 767 -26.49 6.29 11.76
N PRO A 768 -26.51 5.23 12.59
CA PRO A 768 -27.41 5.19 13.71
C PRO A 768 -27.19 6.44 14.56
N SER A 769 -28.29 7.15 14.87
CA SER A 769 -28.30 8.09 16.00
C SER A 769 -27.73 7.32 17.18
N THR A 770 -26.92 7.95 18.01
CA THR A 770 -26.41 7.41 19.29
C THR A 770 -27.59 7.05 20.20
N ALA A 771 -28.34 6.02 19.83
CA ALA A 771 -29.31 5.35 20.64
C ALA A 771 -28.45 4.59 21.63
N ARG A 772 -28.34 5.20 22.81
CA ARG A 772 -27.94 4.56 24.05
C ARG A 772 -28.09 3.04 23.94
N ARG A 773 -27.04 2.31 24.31
CA ARG A 773 -27.24 1.08 25.10
C ARG A 773 -28.32 1.44 26.09
N ARG A 774 -29.54 0.92 25.93
CA ARG A 774 -30.62 1.10 26.90
C ARG A 774 -30.09 0.51 28.21
N SER A 775 -29.40 1.33 29.01
CA SER A 775 -29.47 1.18 30.45
C SER A 775 -30.95 1.26 30.73
N THR A 776 -31.53 0.12 31.08
CA THR A 776 -32.86 0.05 31.68
C THR A 776 -33.02 1.26 32.60
N PRO A 777 -34.11 2.04 32.49
CA PRO A 777 -34.33 3.13 33.41
C PRO A 777 -34.22 2.53 34.82
N VAL A 778 -33.28 3.05 35.62
CA VAL A 778 -33.22 2.75 37.04
C VAL A 778 -34.51 3.33 37.59
N TYR A 779 -35.50 2.47 37.78
CA TYR A 779 -36.71 2.82 38.51
C TYR A 779 -36.24 3.11 39.94
N ALA A 780 -36.18 4.39 40.30
CA ALA A 780 -36.04 4.77 41.69
C ALA A 780 -37.23 4.16 42.43
N PRO A 781 -37.03 3.36 43.49
CA PRO A 781 -38.14 2.93 44.31
C PRO A 781 -38.76 4.21 44.89
N ALA A 782 -40.05 4.44 44.62
CA ALA A 782 -40.80 5.48 45.29
C ALA A 782 -40.63 5.27 46.79
N PHE A 783 -40.06 6.24 47.49
CA PHE A 783 -39.99 6.25 48.94
C PHE A 783 -41.43 6.13 49.46
N ALA A 784 -41.78 4.96 49.98
CA ALA A 784 -43.00 4.76 50.73
C ALA A 784 -42.88 5.63 51.99
N ASN A 785 -43.58 6.76 51.99
CA ASN A 785 -43.75 7.61 53.16
C ASN A 785 -44.40 6.78 54.27
N GLY A 786 -43.60 6.42 55.28
CA GLY A 786 -44.08 5.75 56.49
C GLY A 786 -44.99 6.67 57.29
N LYS A 787 -46.29 6.64 57.00
CA LYS A 787 -47.31 7.08 57.96
C LYS A 787 -47.50 5.98 58.99
N LYS A 788 -47.03 6.23 60.21
CA LYS A 788 -47.40 5.51 61.42
C LYS A 788 -48.92 5.60 61.62
N TYR A 789 -49.58 4.46 61.77
CA TYR A 789 -50.84 4.33 62.51
C TYR A 789 -50.60 3.40 63.71
N PRO A 790 -51.09 3.72 64.92
CA PRO A 790 -50.92 2.86 66.08
C PRO A 790 -52.13 1.93 66.28
N GLY A 791 -51.84 0.72 66.76
CA GLY A 791 -52.63 0.08 67.82
C GLY A 791 -53.71 -0.93 67.44
N PHE A 792 -53.65 -2.07 68.15
CA PHE A 792 -54.69 -3.09 68.40
C PHE A 792 -55.13 -3.94 67.19
N GLY A 793 -55.23 -5.27 67.25
CA GLY A 793 -55.17 -6.23 68.34
C GLY A 793 -56.04 -7.42 67.93
N GLY A 794 -55.48 -8.64 67.99
CA GLY A 794 -56.22 -9.91 68.12
C GLY A 794 -57.04 -10.42 66.92
N GLY A 795 -56.99 -11.75 66.70
CA GLY A 795 -58.09 -12.46 66.06
C GLY A 795 -57.70 -13.50 65.01
N ARG A 796 -57.63 -14.76 65.45
CA ARG A 796 -57.74 -15.97 64.62
C ARG A 796 -58.90 -15.89 63.62
N ALA A 797 -58.75 -16.44 62.42
CA ALA A 797 -59.46 -17.66 61.98
C ALA A 797 -59.38 -17.91 60.45
N ARG A 798 -58.98 -19.15 60.12
CA ARG A 798 -59.50 -20.07 59.09
C ARG A 798 -60.03 -19.52 57.75
N GLY A 799 -59.51 -20.13 56.67
CA GLY A 799 -60.31 -21.11 55.92
C GLY A 799 -60.46 -20.85 54.41
N ASN A 800 -59.97 -21.83 53.63
CA ASN A 800 -60.32 -22.19 52.24
C ASN A 800 -60.11 -21.10 51.16
N GLY A 801 -59.61 -21.39 49.96
CA GLY A 801 -59.66 -22.61 49.17
C GLY A 801 -60.29 -22.25 47.82
N GLN A 802 -59.57 -22.60 46.75
CA GLN A 802 -60.05 -22.83 45.38
C GLN A 802 -60.22 -21.66 44.36
N VAL A 803 -59.42 -21.82 43.28
CA VAL A 803 -59.86 -22.05 41.88
C VAL A 803 -60.18 -20.84 40.97
N ILE A 804 -59.29 -20.69 39.97
CA ILE A 804 -59.51 -20.59 38.51
C ILE A 804 -60.62 -19.64 38.02
N ARG A 805 -60.26 -18.63 37.20
CA ARG A 805 -60.48 -18.60 35.72
C ARG A 805 -60.08 -17.24 35.13
N GLN A 806 -59.48 -17.31 33.93
CA GLN A 806 -59.46 -16.21 32.95
C GLN A 806 -60.88 -15.74 32.61
N PRO A 807 -61.04 -14.57 31.97
CA PRO A 807 -61.53 -14.62 30.58
C PRO A 807 -60.95 -13.45 29.70
N PRO A 808 -61.47 -13.15 28.50
CA PRO A 808 -60.79 -13.29 27.20
C PRO A 808 -60.73 -11.92 26.45
N MET A 809 -60.35 -11.73 25.18
CA MET A 809 -60.05 -12.54 23.99
C MET A 809 -58.74 -12.07 23.37
#